data_AF-A0A928SR62-F1
#
_entry.id   AF-A0A928SR62-F1
#
_cell.length_a   1.000
_cell.length_b   1.000
_cell.length_c   1.000
_cell.angle_alpha   90.00
_cell.angle_beta   90.00
_cell.angle_gamma   90.00
#
_symmetry.space_group_name_H-M   'P 1'
#
loop_
_entity.id
_entity.type
_entity.pdbx_description
1 polymer ?
#
loop_
_entity_poly.entity_id
_entity_poly.type
_entity_poly.pdbx_seq_one_letter_code
_entity_poly.pdbx_strand_id
1 'polypeptide(L)'
;MKTVAELERSDRLEEAAELAESSAAHAEAARLWERACRYDRAALAALAAGDARRAMTLAVRAASPELEARASSELAKTPHEAALLAAQLSDQGRFASAARLWLALGDPGAAAGAFERVGAWLDAARSHRAASDPRRAARCLEQAAEDETAGFEAHLMLGELYLEHARHDAAVRVLQRIPKSAPERARALPLLSRALSALGLTDAVAELGPELGALGAQAQARAQSSPATEPGESVLFGRYRVVADVARTPTARVLRALDLVAGGEVAVKLFSAASLRDAGRDALVRFEREAVALGKLRHPAIVPLRGYVPEGPAVVLEWMAGGSLADLLEQDTISPARAVEIAVAVLGALSEAHRRGILHRDIKPANVLFDAAGAAYLADFGTAHVADAAATVTSGVIGTLAYMAPEQRAGAPANARSDVYGVGALLWHALTDAPPAEDRDFLSDELGDAQRDLVRRLIGPEPARPESALEARDLLAASSWPRTKPPRRPASVAPVSHPAASARGRLTLIDGVRYRDSWLERDVYVLQLASAAAERARAFARADHRALASVLCVQPDKSAVWVEVVSGERVTLLDPQERRELGDALAALHRAGSAHGAVDSSHVIRRGGETLLGFPLSPAHGSAEADFEALDALARSTLPAG
;
A
#
# COMPACT_ATOMS: atom_id res chain seq x y z
N MET A 1 11.73 51.43 6.92
CA MET A 1 11.78 50.92 5.52
C MET A 1 11.16 51.97 4.61
N LYS A 2 11.48 51.96 3.31
CA LYS A 2 10.67 52.70 2.32
C LYS A 2 9.34 51.97 2.12
N THR A 3 8.29 52.69 1.78
CA THR A 3 6.98 52.15 1.37
C THR A 3 6.96 51.79 -0.12
N VAL A 4 6.04 50.92 -0.54
CA VAL A 4 5.82 50.55 -1.95
C VAL A 4 5.65 51.80 -2.81
N ALA A 5 4.84 52.77 -2.37
CA ALA A 5 4.60 54.02 -3.08
C ALA A 5 5.84 54.95 -3.19
N GLU A 6 6.83 54.83 -2.29
CA GLU A 6 8.11 55.56 -2.40
C GLU A 6 9.09 54.85 -3.33
N LEU A 7 9.05 53.52 -3.40
CA LEU A 7 9.83 52.73 -4.36
C LEU A 7 9.28 52.92 -5.78
N GLU A 8 7.96 52.92 -5.96
CA GLU A 8 7.27 53.33 -7.19
C GLU A 8 7.70 54.74 -7.65
N ARG A 9 7.64 55.74 -6.75
CA ARG A 9 8.09 57.12 -7.04
C ARG A 9 9.61 57.24 -7.29
N SER A 10 10.37 56.19 -7.03
CA SER A 10 11.81 56.09 -7.34
C SER A 10 12.10 55.20 -8.56
N ASP A 11 11.08 54.71 -9.26
CA ASP A 11 11.13 53.71 -10.35
C ASP A 11 11.82 52.37 -9.99
N ARG A 12 11.88 52.04 -8.69
CA ARG A 12 12.50 50.80 -8.17
C ARG A 12 11.44 49.69 -8.13
N LEU A 13 10.93 49.34 -9.30
CA LEU A 13 9.72 48.53 -9.47
C LEU A 13 9.85 47.08 -8.98
N GLU A 14 11.00 46.43 -9.14
CA GLU A 14 11.22 45.07 -8.62
C GLU A 14 11.21 45.06 -7.08
N GLU A 15 11.95 45.97 -6.43
CA GLU A 15 11.92 46.11 -4.96
C GLU A 15 10.54 46.50 -4.42
N ALA A 16 9.78 47.31 -5.17
CA ALA A 16 8.40 47.61 -4.84
C ALA A 16 7.52 46.34 -4.90
N ALA A 17 7.73 45.49 -5.90
CA ALA A 17 7.00 44.23 -6.06
C ALA A 17 7.36 43.21 -4.97
N GLU A 18 8.64 43.06 -4.61
CA GLU A 18 9.09 42.20 -3.51
C GLU A 18 8.55 42.66 -2.15
N LEU A 19 8.49 43.97 -1.91
CA LEU A 19 7.86 44.53 -0.71
C LEU A 19 6.34 44.28 -0.69
N ALA A 20 5.67 44.32 -1.84
CA ALA A 20 4.26 43.96 -1.96
C ALA A 20 4.03 42.45 -1.77
N GLU A 21 4.86 41.56 -2.32
CA GLU A 21 4.77 40.11 -2.11
C GLU A 21 4.96 39.72 -0.64
N SER A 22 6.01 40.25 0.00
CA SER A 22 6.30 40.00 1.43
C SER A 22 5.25 40.61 2.37
N SER A 23 4.46 41.57 1.90
CA SER A 23 3.29 42.12 2.59
C SER A 23 1.96 41.43 2.22
N ALA A 24 2.00 40.31 1.48
CA ALA A 24 0.85 39.58 0.93
C ALA A 24 -0.09 40.40 0.02
N ALA A 25 0.36 41.56 -0.48
CA ALA A 25 -0.37 42.43 -1.40
C ALA A 25 -0.28 41.92 -2.85
N HIS A 26 -0.65 40.66 -3.08
CA HIS A 26 -0.35 39.93 -4.32
C HIS A 26 -0.88 40.59 -5.60
N ALA A 27 -2.04 41.26 -5.56
CA ALA A 27 -2.58 42.01 -6.70
C ALA A 27 -1.77 43.28 -7.04
N GLU A 28 -1.15 43.92 -6.03
CA GLU A 28 -0.25 45.05 -6.21
C GLU A 28 1.11 44.57 -6.73
N ALA A 29 1.65 43.48 -6.17
CA ALA A 29 2.85 42.82 -6.67
C ALA A 29 2.71 42.40 -8.14
N ALA A 30 1.58 41.80 -8.54
CA ALA A 30 1.33 41.41 -9.93
C ALA A 30 1.38 42.60 -10.90
N ARG A 31 0.80 43.75 -10.53
CA ARG A 31 0.89 45.01 -11.28
C ARG A 31 2.34 45.52 -11.39
N LEU A 32 3.12 45.41 -10.30
CA LEU A 32 4.48 45.93 -10.23
C LEU A 32 5.45 45.07 -11.04
N TRP A 33 5.36 43.74 -10.94
CA TRP A 33 6.11 42.81 -11.79
C TRP A 33 5.74 42.96 -13.27
N GLU A 34 4.46 43.17 -13.61
CA GLU A 34 4.03 43.44 -15.00
C GLU A 34 4.66 44.73 -15.55
N ARG A 35 4.73 45.80 -14.73
CA ARG A 35 5.41 47.06 -15.09
C ARG A 35 6.94 46.91 -15.18
N ALA A 36 7.53 46.02 -14.40
CA ALA A 36 8.94 45.64 -14.48
C ALA A 36 9.23 44.64 -15.63
N CYS A 37 8.25 44.30 -16.48
CA CYS A 37 8.33 43.29 -17.54
C CYS A 37 8.67 41.86 -17.06
N ARG A 38 8.54 41.58 -15.76
CA ARG A 38 8.74 40.27 -15.13
C ARG A 38 7.47 39.44 -15.19
N TYR A 39 7.03 39.10 -16.40
CA TYR A 39 5.75 38.44 -16.65
C TYR A 39 5.60 37.08 -15.95
N ASP A 40 6.71 36.41 -15.67
CA ASP A 40 6.82 35.19 -14.86
C ASP A 40 6.40 35.43 -13.40
N ARG A 41 7.03 36.40 -12.74
CA ARG A 41 6.72 36.80 -11.35
C ARG A 41 5.33 37.43 -11.27
N ALA A 42 4.93 38.20 -12.29
CA ALA A 42 3.61 38.80 -12.39
C ALA A 42 2.49 37.74 -12.47
N ALA A 43 2.69 36.67 -13.27
CA ALA A 43 1.73 35.56 -13.36
C ALA A 43 1.62 34.80 -12.04
N LEU A 44 2.74 34.53 -11.36
CA LEU A 44 2.74 33.91 -10.03
C LEU A 44 2.00 34.75 -8.98
N ALA A 45 2.25 36.07 -8.95
CA ALA A 45 1.55 36.98 -8.06
C ALA A 45 0.06 37.11 -8.40
N ALA A 46 -0.32 37.06 -9.69
CA ALA A 46 -1.72 37.03 -10.10
C ALA A 46 -2.44 35.74 -9.67
N LEU A 47 -1.78 34.57 -9.74
CA LEU A 47 -2.30 33.31 -9.17
C LEU A 47 -2.49 33.41 -7.65
N ALA A 48 -1.51 33.98 -6.93
CA ALA A 48 -1.60 34.19 -5.48
C ALA A 48 -2.72 35.20 -5.10
N ALA A 49 -3.09 36.10 -6.00
CA ALA A 49 -4.23 37.01 -5.86
C ALA A 49 -5.59 36.39 -6.28
N GLY A 50 -5.59 35.16 -6.82
CA GLY A 50 -6.80 34.50 -7.35
C GLY A 50 -7.22 34.96 -8.76
N ASP A 51 -6.46 35.84 -9.41
CA ASP A 51 -6.75 36.36 -10.76
C ASP A 51 -6.19 35.42 -11.84
N ALA A 52 -6.86 34.28 -12.03
CA ALA A 52 -6.47 33.25 -12.98
C ALA A 52 -6.47 33.75 -14.44
N ARG A 53 -7.36 34.69 -14.79
CA ARG A 53 -7.45 35.26 -16.15
C ARG A 53 -6.25 36.15 -16.46
N ARG A 54 -5.85 37.03 -15.54
CA ARG A 54 -4.63 37.83 -15.68
C ARG A 54 -3.39 36.93 -15.62
N ALA A 55 -3.35 35.95 -14.72
CA ALA A 55 -2.26 34.98 -14.64
C ALA A 55 -2.03 34.26 -15.98
N MET A 56 -3.08 33.76 -16.63
CA MET A 56 -2.97 33.13 -17.95
C MET A 56 -2.48 34.12 -19.01
N THR A 57 -3.01 35.35 -19.02
CA THR A 57 -2.58 36.40 -19.95
C THR A 57 -1.10 36.76 -19.77
N LEU A 58 -0.60 36.76 -18.53
CA LEU A 58 0.81 37.03 -18.20
C LEU A 58 1.70 35.81 -18.50
N ALA A 59 1.25 34.59 -18.25
CA ALA A 59 1.98 33.37 -18.58
C ALA A 59 2.21 33.20 -20.09
N VAL A 60 1.21 33.56 -20.92
CA VAL A 60 1.34 33.63 -22.38
C VAL A 60 2.38 34.67 -22.82
N ARG A 61 2.48 35.82 -22.13
CA ARG A 61 3.54 36.82 -22.39
C ARG A 61 4.91 36.36 -21.91
N ALA A 62 4.98 35.61 -20.80
CA ALA A 62 6.19 35.00 -20.28
C ALA A 62 6.68 33.81 -21.13
N ALA A 63 5.87 33.33 -22.08
CA ALA A 63 6.10 32.12 -22.87
C ALA A 63 6.43 30.89 -21.99
N SER A 64 5.77 30.78 -20.82
CA SER A 64 6.03 29.74 -19.82
C SER A 64 4.92 28.68 -19.81
N PRO A 65 5.16 27.47 -20.36
CA PRO A 65 4.11 26.45 -20.46
C PRO A 65 3.61 25.95 -19.10
N GLU A 66 4.47 25.97 -18.08
CA GLU A 66 4.14 25.59 -16.71
C GLU A 66 3.17 26.58 -16.06
N LEU A 67 3.41 27.89 -16.23
CA LEU A 67 2.53 28.93 -15.72
C LEU A 67 1.21 28.96 -16.49
N GLU A 68 1.23 28.72 -17.81
CA GLU A 68 0.02 28.56 -18.61
C GLU A 68 -0.82 27.35 -18.18
N ALA A 69 -0.17 26.22 -17.86
CA ALA A 69 -0.87 25.02 -17.36
C ALA A 69 -1.49 25.27 -15.97
N ARG A 70 -0.74 25.89 -15.05
CA ARG A 70 -1.25 26.27 -13.72
C ARG A 70 -2.41 27.24 -13.81
N ALA A 71 -2.29 28.30 -14.62
CA ALA A 71 -3.36 29.27 -14.81
C ALA A 71 -4.58 28.67 -15.53
N SER A 72 -4.38 27.76 -16.48
CA SER A 72 -5.48 27.02 -17.13
C SER A 72 -6.23 26.14 -16.14
N SER A 73 -5.53 25.46 -15.22
CA SER A 73 -6.15 24.61 -14.20
C SER A 73 -6.95 25.41 -13.16
N GLU A 74 -6.51 26.64 -12.84
CA GLU A 74 -7.28 27.54 -11.99
C GLU A 74 -8.48 28.13 -12.74
N LEU A 75 -8.29 28.63 -13.97
CA LEU A 75 -9.33 29.26 -14.77
C LEU A 75 -10.42 28.26 -15.23
N ALA A 76 -10.10 26.97 -15.33
CA ALA A 76 -11.08 25.91 -15.58
C ALA A 76 -12.14 25.76 -14.47
N LYS A 77 -11.90 26.31 -13.27
CA LYS A 77 -12.93 26.44 -12.21
C LYS A 77 -14.05 27.42 -12.58
N THR A 78 -13.82 28.26 -13.59
CA THR A 78 -14.75 29.24 -14.16
C THR A 78 -14.91 28.98 -15.67
N PRO A 79 -15.61 27.91 -16.10
CA PRO A 79 -15.54 27.42 -17.48
C PRO A 79 -15.93 28.44 -18.56
N HIS A 80 -16.89 29.33 -18.27
CA HIS A 80 -17.32 30.37 -19.19
C HIS A 80 -16.20 31.40 -19.46
N GLU A 81 -15.47 31.82 -18.43
CA GLU A 81 -14.38 32.79 -18.54
C GLU A 81 -13.14 32.19 -19.21
N ALA A 82 -12.85 30.92 -18.91
CA ALA A 82 -11.85 30.12 -19.61
C ALA A 82 -12.18 29.98 -21.10
N ALA A 83 -13.43 29.63 -21.47
CA ALA A 83 -13.84 29.48 -22.87
C ALA A 83 -13.76 30.81 -23.64
N LEU A 84 -14.16 31.93 -23.01
CA LEU A 84 -14.00 33.27 -23.58
C LEU A 84 -12.52 33.63 -23.77
N LEU A 85 -11.63 33.29 -22.83
CA LEU A 85 -10.19 33.53 -22.99
C LEU A 85 -9.57 32.61 -24.04
N ALA A 86 -10.00 31.35 -24.15
CA ALA A 86 -9.50 30.41 -25.16
C ALA A 86 -9.90 30.84 -26.57
N ALA A 87 -11.14 31.32 -26.77
CA ALA A 87 -11.57 31.96 -28.01
C ALA A 87 -10.74 33.21 -28.32
N GLN A 88 -10.58 34.12 -27.34
CA GLN A 88 -9.76 35.33 -27.50
C GLN A 88 -8.29 35.03 -27.85
N LEU A 89 -7.70 33.99 -27.26
CA LEU A 89 -6.35 33.52 -27.60
C LEU A 89 -6.28 32.95 -29.02
N SER A 90 -7.32 32.23 -29.47
CA SER A 90 -7.43 31.78 -30.86
C SER A 90 -7.53 32.94 -31.85
N ASP A 91 -8.34 33.96 -31.56
CA ASP A 91 -8.46 35.16 -32.42
C ASP A 91 -7.14 35.95 -32.48
N GLN A 92 -6.34 35.93 -31.41
CA GLN A 92 -4.99 36.50 -31.34
C GLN A 92 -3.91 35.60 -31.98
N GLY A 93 -4.28 34.48 -32.61
CA GLY A 93 -3.34 33.53 -33.22
C GLY A 93 -2.49 32.72 -32.22
N ARG A 94 -2.79 32.80 -30.92
CA ARG A 94 -2.13 32.05 -29.84
C ARG A 94 -2.71 30.64 -29.70
N PHE A 95 -2.86 29.94 -30.82
CA PHE A 95 -3.59 28.67 -30.87
C PHE A 95 -2.99 27.59 -29.95
N ALA A 96 -1.66 27.53 -29.77
CA ALA A 96 -1.03 26.59 -28.84
C ALA A 96 -1.40 26.86 -27.36
N SER A 97 -1.67 28.11 -26.98
CA SER A 97 -2.15 28.49 -25.65
C SER A 97 -3.66 28.25 -25.51
N ALA A 98 -4.43 28.60 -26.53
CA ALA A 98 -5.87 28.30 -26.59
C ALA A 98 -6.13 26.79 -26.50
N ALA A 99 -5.35 25.97 -27.21
CA ALA A 99 -5.49 24.51 -27.21
C ALA A 99 -5.29 23.90 -25.83
N ARG A 100 -4.27 24.36 -25.08
CA ARG A 100 -4.03 23.94 -23.68
C ARG A 100 -5.16 24.36 -22.75
N LEU A 101 -5.77 25.52 -22.97
CA LEU A 101 -6.94 25.96 -22.20
C LEU A 101 -8.22 25.17 -22.57
N TRP A 102 -8.41 24.82 -23.85
CA TRP A 102 -9.48 23.91 -24.28
C TRP A 102 -9.33 22.49 -23.71
N LEU A 103 -8.10 21.95 -23.62
CA LEU A 103 -7.84 20.70 -22.91
C LEU A 103 -8.18 20.79 -21.42
N ALA A 104 -7.80 21.89 -20.75
CA ALA A 104 -8.14 22.11 -19.33
C ALA A 104 -9.66 22.25 -19.08
N LEU A 105 -10.42 22.67 -20.10
CA LEU A 105 -11.89 22.71 -20.09
C LEU A 105 -12.55 21.35 -20.41
N GLY A 106 -11.78 20.35 -20.84
CA GLY A 106 -12.32 19.07 -21.29
C GLY A 106 -12.94 19.11 -22.70
N ASP A 107 -12.57 20.09 -23.54
CA ASP A 107 -12.93 20.12 -24.97
C ASP A 107 -11.70 19.74 -25.84
N PRO A 108 -11.47 18.43 -26.06
CA PRO A 108 -10.39 17.99 -26.94
C PRO A 108 -10.67 18.30 -28.42
N GLY A 109 -11.92 18.59 -28.82
CA GLY A 109 -12.26 18.92 -30.21
C GLY A 109 -11.80 20.32 -30.59
N ALA A 110 -12.11 21.31 -29.75
CA ALA A 110 -11.61 22.67 -29.89
C ALA A 110 -10.08 22.74 -29.74
N ALA A 111 -9.51 21.95 -28.82
CA ALA A 111 -8.06 21.82 -28.68
C ALA A 111 -7.39 21.28 -29.95
N ALA A 112 -7.94 20.21 -30.54
CA ALA A 112 -7.37 19.58 -31.73
C ALA A 112 -7.33 20.53 -32.94
N GLY A 113 -8.42 21.26 -33.20
CA GLY A 113 -8.48 22.25 -34.27
C GLY A 113 -7.56 23.47 -34.05
N ALA A 114 -7.21 23.76 -32.79
CA ALA A 114 -6.21 24.77 -32.46
C ALA A 114 -4.76 24.24 -32.64
N PHE A 115 -4.48 22.97 -32.31
CA PHE A 115 -3.19 22.35 -32.60
C PHE A 115 -2.92 22.14 -34.11
N GLU A 116 -3.95 21.79 -34.90
CA GLU A 116 -3.87 21.75 -36.39
C GLU A 116 -3.29 23.07 -36.94
N ARG A 117 -3.75 24.21 -36.42
CA ARG A 117 -3.39 25.56 -36.90
C ARG A 117 -1.95 26.00 -36.62
N VAL A 118 -1.23 25.30 -35.76
CA VAL A 118 0.20 25.57 -35.45
C VAL A 118 1.13 24.43 -35.91
N GLY A 119 0.61 23.46 -36.68
CA GLY A 119 1.39 22.30 -37.11
C GLY A 119 1.81 21.38 -35.97
N ALA A 120 1.17 21.47 -34.80
CA ALA A 120 1.42 20.59 -33.65
C ALA A 120 0.71 19.24 -33.86
N TRP A 121 1.08 18.55 -34.94
CA TRP A 121 0.31 17.44 -35.51
C TRP A 121 0.14 16.25 -34.57
N LEU A 122 1.14 15.96 -33.72
CA LEU A 122 1.04 14.90 -32.70
C LEU A 122 0.03 15.26 -31.60
N ASP A 123 -0.06 16.52 -31.19
CA ASP A 123 -1.03 16.99 -30.19
C ASP A 123 -2.43 17.15 -30.78
N ALA A 124 -2.54 17.58 -32.04
CA ALA A 124 -3.77 17.51 -32.81
C ALA A 124 -4.28 16.06 -32.89
N ALA A 125 -3.41 15.10 -33.18
CA ALA A 125 -3.76 13.68 -33.24
C ALA A 125 -4.19 13.09 -31.90
N ARG A 126 -3.45 13.40 -30.81
CA ARG A 126 -3.85 13.03 -29.43
C ARG A 126 -5.24 13.57 -29.10
N SER A 127 -5.45 14.86 -29.38
CA SER A 127 -6.70 15.56 -29.10
C SER A 127 -7.87 15.02 -29.94
N HIS A 128 -7.68 14.74 -31.23
CA HIS A 128 -8.72 14.11 -32.07
C HIS A 128 -9.06 12.69 -31.64
N ARG A 129 -8.09 11.89 -31.17
CA ARG A 129 -8.34 10.56 -30.61
C ARG A 129 -9.15 10.66 -29.31
N ALA A 130 -8.85 11.62 -28.44
CA ALA A 130 -9.66 11.91 -27.25
C ALA A 130 -11.08 12.42 -27.60
N ALA A 131 -11.21 13.22 -28.66
CA ALA A 131 -12.50 13.65 -29.22
C ALA A 131 -13.25 12.55 -30.01
N SER A 132 -12.71 11.33 -30.08
CA SER A 132 -13.27 10.20 -30.82
C SER A 132 -13.41 10.41 -32.35
N ASP A 133 -12.57 11.25 -32.97
CA ASP A 133 -12.41 11.33 -34.43
C ASP A 133 -11.09 10.64 -34.88
N PRO A 134 -11.09 9.31 -35.05
CA PRO A 134 -9.92 8.58 -35.55
C PRO A 134 -9.56 8.95 -37.01
N ARG A 135 -10.45 9.58 -37.79
CA ARG A 135 -10.19 9.98 -39.18
C ARG A 135 -9.43 11.30 -39.28
N ARG A 136 -9.66 12.24 -38.37
CA ARG A 136 -8.78 13.40 -38.19
C ARG A 136 -7.48 13.02 -37.49
N ALA A 137 -7.53 12.15 -36.47
CA ALA A 137 -6.31 11.67 -35.81
C ALA A 137 -5.36 11.00 -36.82
N ALA A 138 -5.86 10.13 -37.70
CA ALA A 138 -5.06 9.51 -38.76
C ALA A 138 -4.40 10.55 -39.68
N ARG A 139 -5.17 11.51 -40.21
CA ARG A 139 -4.64 12.55 -41.10
C ARG A 139 -3.61 13.46 -40.43
N CYS A 140 -3.80 13.80 -39.15
CA CYS A 140 -2.81 14.56 -38.39
C CYS A 140 -1.50 13.77 -38.24
N LEU A 141 -1.58 12.47 -37.95
CA LEU A 141 -0.39 11.63 -37.87
C LEU A 141 0.25 11.36 -39.25
N GLU A 142 -0.54 11.31 -40.33
CA GLU A 142 -0.02 11.19 -41.70
C GLU A 142 0.80 12.45 -42.08
N GLN A 143 0.37 13.64 -41.65
CA GLN A 143 1.17 14.87 -41.78
C GLN A 143 2.36 14.90 -40.83
N ALA A 144 2.24 14.42 -39.59
CA ALA A 144 3.37 14.26 -38.67
C ALA A 144 4.41 13.24 -39.16
N ALA A 145 4.00 12.27 -39.99
CA ALA A 145 4.85 11.22 -40.54
C ALA A 145 5.76 11.70 -41.69
N GLU A 146 5.56 12.93 -42.17
CA GLU A 146 6.39 13.60 -43.18
C GLU A 146 7.56 14.41 -42.56
N ASP A 147 7.60 14.55 -41.23
CA ASP A 147 8.65 15.25 -40.46
C ASP A 147 9.82 14.31 -40.13
N GLU A 148 11.07 14.74 -40.37
CA GLU A 148 12.27 13.92 -40.11
C GLU A 148 12.52 13.64 -38.62
N THR A 149 11.99 14.48 -37.72
CA THR A 149 12.21 14.42 -36.26
C THR A 149 11.03 13.80 -35.52
N ALA A 150 9.79 14.11 -35.92
CA ALA A 150 8.57 13.56 -35.32
C ALA A 150 8.06 12.29 -36.02
N GLY A 151 8.56 11.98 -37.22
CA GLY A 151 7.99 10.99 -38.12
C GLY A 151 7.94 9.57 -37.59
N PHE A 152 8.92 9.12 -36.78
CA PHE A 152 8.89 7.75 -36.25
C PHE A 152 7.84 7.57 -35.14
N GLU A 153 7.64 8.58 -34.28
CA GLU A 153 6.55 8.57 -33.29
C GLU A 153 5.18 8.66 -33.99
N ALA A 154 5.08 9.45 -35.06
CA ALA A 154 3.88 9.52 -35.89
C ALA A 154 3.54 8.17 -36.56
N HIS A 155 4.53 7.49 -37.15
CA HIS A 155 4.37 6.13 -37.70
C HIS A 155 3.99 5.10 -36.63
N LEU A 156 4.53 5.24 -35.41
CA LEU A 156 4.19 4.38 -34.28
C LEU A 156 2.73 4.59 -33.86
N MET A 157 2.33 5.85 -33.65
CA MET A 157 0.95 6.23 -33.34
C MET A 157 -0.05 5.85 -34.45
N LEU A 158 0.36 5.84 -35.74
CA LEU A 158 -0.45 5.32 -36.85
C LEU A 158 -0.59 3.79 -36.83
N GLY A 159 0.50 3.08 -36.57
CA GLY A 159 0.47 1.61 -36.50
C GLY A 159 -0.42 1.13 -35.37
N GLU A 160 -0.30 1.81 -34.23
CA GLU A 160 -1.26 1.79 -33.15
C GLU A 160 -2.70 2.12 -33.60
N LEU A 161 -2.93 3.25 -34.28
CA LEU A 161 -4.28 3.70 -34.69
C LEU A 161 -4.99 2.70 -35.59
N TYR A 162 -4.25 2.07 -36.50
CA TYR A 162 -4.76 1.03 -37.38
C TYR A 162 -5.03 -0.28 -36.63
N LEU A 163 -4.29 -0.61 -35.56
CA LEU A 163 -4.55 -1.80 -34.73
C LEU A 163 -5.78 -1.66 -33.82
N GLU A 164 -6.19 -0.46 -33.44
CA GLU A 164 -7.48 -0.21 -32.74
C GLU A 164 -8.68 -0.53 -33.64
N HIS A 165 -8.50 -0.35 -34.96
CA HIS A 165 -9.55 -0.46 -35.98
C HIS A 165 -9.38 -1.72 -36.87
N ALA A 166 -8.69 -2.75 -36.37
CA ALA A 166 -8.42 -4.03 -37.06
C ALA A 166 -7.78 -3.92 -38.47
N ARG A 167 -7.15 -2.79 -38.81
CA ARG A 167 -6.46 -2.54 -40.09
C ARG A 167 -5.01 -3.06 -40.05
N HIS A 168 -4.87 -4.36 -39.85
CA HIS A 168 -3.57 -5.03 -39.71
C HIS A 168 -2.64 -4.79 -40.91
N ASP A 169 -3.17 -4.73 -42.13
CA ASP A 169 -2.40 -4.45 -43.35
C ASP A 169 -1.74 -3.06 -43.33
N ALA A 170 -2.49 -2.05 -42.90
CA ALA A 170 -2.01 -0.68 -42.80
C ALA A 170 -1.04 -0.51 -41.62
N ALA A 171 -1.31 -1.18 -40.50
CA ALA A 171 -0.43 -1.20 -39.34
C ALA A 171 0.96 -1.76 -39.69
N VAL A 172 1.04 -2.89 -40.41
CA VAL A 172 2.32 -3.44 -40.90
C VAL A 172 3.07 -2.40 -41.74
N ARG A 173 2.41 -1.79 -42.75
CA ARG A 173 3.06 -0.84 -43.67
C ARG A 173 3.65 0.39 -42.96
N VAL A 174 2.99 0.94 -41.94
CA VAL A 174 3.51 2.12 -41.21
C VAL A 174 4.57 1.75 -40.18
N LEU A 175 4.41 0.64 -39.45
CA LEU A 175 5.40 0.19 -38.47
C LEU A 175 6.70 -0.29 -39.11
N GLN A 176 6.66 -0.85 -40.32
CA GLN A 176 7.84 -1.22 -41.09
C GLN A 176 8.72 -0.03 -41.49
N ARG A 177 8.17 1.20 -41.55
CA ARG A 177 8.95 2.43 -41.87
C ARG A 177 9.82 2.91 -40.72
N ILE A 178 9.61 2.41 -39.50
CA ILE A 178 10.46 2.73 -38.34
C ILE A 178 11.74 1.89 -38.44
N PRO A 179 12.92 2.50 -38.71
CA PRO A 179 14.15 1.78 -38.99
C PRO A 179 14.72 1.11 -37.74
N LYS A 180 15.57 0.09 -37.92
CA LYS A 180 16.12 -0.69 -36.80
C LYS A 180 16.96 0.12 -35.79
N SER A 181 17.42 1.31 -36.20
CA SER A 181 18.20 2.25 -35.39
C SER A 181 17.36 3.27 -34.61
N ALA A 182 16.07 3.44 -34.91
CA ALA A 182 15.22 4.43 -34.24
C ALA A 182 14.81 3.95 -32.84
N PRO A 183 14.78 4.81 -31.80
CA PRO A 183 14.38 4.40 -30.45
C PRO A 183 12.93 3.91 -30.37
N GLU A 184 12.05 4.39 -31.26
CA GLU A 184 10.66 3.93 -31.41
C GLU A 184 10.56 2.47 -31.87
N ARG A 185 11.61 1.93 -32.50
CA ARG A 185 11.65 0.54 -33.01
C ARG A 185 11.31 -0.49 -31.91
N ALA A 186 11.79 -0.25 -30.69
CA ALA A 186 11.53 -1.13 -29.55
C ALA A 186 10.05 -1.13 -29.10
N ARG A 187 9.30 -0.05 -29.38
CA ARG A 187 7.85 0.05 -29.19
C ARG A 187 7.08 -0.49 -30.41
N ALA A 188 7.63 -0.31 -31.61
CA ALA A 188 7.04 -0.77 -32.87
C ALA A 188 7.05 -2.31 -33.04
N LEU A 189 8.13 -3.00 -32.63
CA LEU A 189 8.31 -4.43 -32.88
C LEU A 189 7.19 -5.34 -32.32
N PRO A 190 6.71 -5.17 -31.07
CA PRO A 190 5.57 -5.95 -30.56
C PRO A 190 4.27 -5.68 -31.33
N LEU A 191 4.04 -4.43 -31.76
CA LEU A 191 2.86 -4.05 -32.55
C LEU A 191 2.92 -4.66 -33.97
N LEU A 192 4.12 -4.67 -34.57
CA LEU A 192 4.37 -5.26 -35.89
C LEU A 192 4.20 -6.79 -35.84
N SER A 193 4.71 -7.44 -34.79
CA SER A 193 4.49 -8.87 -34.54
C SER A 193 3.00 -9.19 -34.42
N ARG A 194 2.24 -8.45 -33.60
CA ARG A 194 0.78 -8.62 -33.48
C ARG A 194 0.05 -8.43 -34.81
N ALA A 195 0.45 -7.42 -35.60
CA ALA A 195 -0.15 -7.15 -36.90
C ALA A 195 0.11 -8.28 -37.92
N LEU A 196 1.32 -8.86 -37.93
CA LEU A 196 1.68 -9.99 -38.79
C LEU A 196 1.00 -11.30 -38.35
N SER A 197 0.93 -11.57 -37.04
CA SER A 197 0.18 -12.71 -36.50
C SER A 197 -1.30 -12.66 -36.87
N ALA A 198 -1.94 -11.49 -36.80
CA ALA A 198 -3.34 -11.30 -37.19
C ALA A 198 -3.59 -11.46 -38.70
N LEU A 199 -2.54 -11.39 -39.53
CA LEU A 199 -2.58 -11.68 -40.97
C LEU A 199 -2.18 -13.14 -41.30
N GLY A 200 -1.89 -13.97 -40.29
CA GLY A 200 -1.41 -15.35 -40.48
C GLY A 200 0.03 -15.46 -40.99
N LEU A 201 0.81 -14.38 -40.98
CA LEU A 201 2.17 -14.32 -41.55
C LEU A 201 3.21 -14.83 -40.55
N THR A 202 3.13 -16.13 -40.21
CA THR A 202 3.96 -16.79 -39.19
C THR A 202 5.46 -16.66 -39.43
N ASP A 203 5.90 -16.79 -40.69
CA ASP A 203 7.32 -16.73 -41.04
C ASP A 203 7.89 -15.32 -40.81
N ALA A 204 7.12 -14.28 -41.20
CA ALA A 204 7.47 -12.88 -40.95
C ALA A 204 7.45 -12.53 -39.44
N VAL A 205 6.71 -13.26 -38.60
CA VAL A 205 6.81 -13.14 -37.13
C VAL A 205 8.09 -13.79 -36.61
N ALA A 206 8.48 -14.94 -37.16
CA ALA A 206 9.74 -15.62 -36.80
C ALA A 206 10.97 -14.76 -37.15
N GLU A 207 10.96 -14.04 -38.28
CA GLU A 207 12.02 -13.09 -38.66
C GLU A 207 12.23 -11.93 -37.64
N LEU A 208 11.18 -11.55 -36.89
CA LEU A 208 11.30 -10.55 -35.82
C LEU A 208 11.84 -11.13 -34.51
N GLY A 209 11.83 -12.46 -34.35
CA GLY A 209 12.25 -13.17 -33.14
C GLY A 209 13.64 -12.77 -32.61
N PRO A 210 14.69 -12.71 -33.44
CA PRO A 210 16.02 -12.27 -33.00
C PRO A 210 16.06 -10.81 -32.54
N GLU A 211 15.27 -9.92 -33.15
CA GLU A 211 15.24 -8.49 -32.82
C GLU A 211 14.47 -8.25 -31.49
N LEU A 212 13.36 -8.98 -31.29
CA LEU A 212 12.61 -9.03 -30.03
C LEU A 212 13.43 -9.67 -28.89
N GLY A 213 14.13 -10.77 -29.18
CA GLY A 213 15.00 -11.45 -28.22
C GLY A 213 16.19 -10.58 -27.78
N ALA A 214 16.81 -9.86 -28.71
CA ALA A 214 17.87 -8.90 -28.41
C ALA A 214 17.37 -7.76 -27.52
N LEU A 215 16.15 -7.26 -27.71
CA LEU A 215 15.54 -6.25 -26.83
C LEU A 215 15.23 -6.80 -25.43
N GLY A 216 14.76 -8.04 -25.31
CA GLY A 216 14.60 -8.72 -24.03
C GLY A 216 15.91 -8.85 -23.27
N ALA A 217 16.96 -9.33 -23.95
CA ALA A 217 18.31 -9.44 -23.41
C ALA A 217 18.91 -8.09 -23.03
N GLN A 218 18.70 -7.03 -23.83
CA GLN A 218 19.16 -5.66 -23.51
C GLN A 218 18.38 -5.04 -22.34
N ALA A 219 17.09 -5.36 -22.16
CA ALA A 219 16.32 -4.93 -21.01
C ALA A 219 16.80 -5.61 -19.71
N GLN A 220 17.07 -6.92 -19.76
CA GLN A 220 17.70 -7.64 -18.64
C GLN A 220 19.12 -7.15 -18.37
N ALA A 221 19.94 -6.94 -19.41
CA ALA A 221 21.29 -6.41 -19.27
C ALA A 221 21.29 -5.01 -18.64
N ARG A 222 20.46 -4.06 -19.12
CA ARG A 222 20.35 -2.72 -18.50
C ARG A 222 19.87 -2.78 -17.04
N ALA A 223 19.01 -3.75 -16.69
CA ALA A 223 18.61 -3.99 -15.31
C ALA A 223 19.70 -4.64 -14.43
N GLN A 224 20.78 -5.16 -15.04
CA GLN A 224 21.91 -5.82 -14.36
C GLN A 224 23.23 -5.02 -14.44
N SER A 225 23.37 -4.08 -15.38
CA SER A 225 24.59 -3.31 -15.65
C SER A 225 24.47 -1.80 -15.40
N SER A 226 23.34 -1.32 -14.90
CA SER A 226 23.24 0.04 -14.36
C SER A 226 24.14 0.14 -13.12
N PRO A 227 25.14 1.04 -13.07
CA PRO A 227 26.01 1.18 -11.90
C PRO A 227 25.25 1.61 -10.65
N ALA A 228 25.78 1.29 -9.48
CA ALA A 228 25.39 1.93 -8.24
C ALA A 228 25.91 3.38 -8.23
N THR A 229 25.07 4.31 -8.66
CA THR A 229 25.34 5.75 -8.58
C THR A 229 24.84 6.30 -7.25
N GLU A 230 25.65 7.16 -6.61
CA GLU A 230 25.23 8.04 -5.50
C GLU A 230 23.93 8.80 -5.85
N PRO A 231 23.10 9.19 -4.86
CA PRO A 231 21.67 9.49 -5.07
C PRO A 231 21.40 10.80 -5.84
N GLY A 232 21.48 10.73 -7.17
CA GLY A 232 20.88 11.70 -8.08
C GLY A 232 19.37 11.47 -8.22
N GLU A 233 18.58 12.52 -8.00
CA GLU A 233 17.13 12.44 -7.87
C GLU A 233 16.42 11.98 -9.16
N SER A 234 15.95 10.73 -9.19
CA SER A 234 15.17 10.21 -10.33
C SER A 234 13.75 10.79 -10.33
N VAL A 235 13.45 11.67 -11.27
CA VAL A 235 12.12 12.29 -11.41
C VAL A 235 11.32 11.60 -12.52
N LEU A 236 10.29 10.84 -12.14
CA LEU A 236 9.35 10.22 -13.07
C LEU A 236 8.39 11.25 -13.64
N PHE A 237 8.14 11.15 -14.96
CA PHE A 237 7.18 11.98 -15.68
C PHE A 237 7.38 13.49 -15.50
N GLY A 238 8.62 13.93 -15.21
CA GLY A 238 8.96 15.32 -14.89
C GLY A 238 8.40 15.86 -13.57
N ARG A 239 7.62 15.08 -12.81
CA ARG A 239 6.86 15.55 -11.64
C ARG A 239 7.09 14.76 -10.35
N TYR A 240 7.34 13.46 -10.41
CA TYR A 240 7.36 12.60 -9.22
C TYR A 240 8.78 12.12 -8.90
N ARG A 241 9.42 12.78 -7.94
CA ARG A 241 10.79 12.46 -7.50
C ARG A 241 10.76 11.18 -6.67
N VAL A 242 11.34 10.09 -7.16
CA VAL A 242 11.36 8.79 -6.48
C VAL A 242 12.17 8.90 -5.19
N VAL A 243 11.54 8.52 -4.08
CA VAL A 243 12.14 8.42 -2.75
C VAL A 243 12.54 6.97 -2.45
N ALA A 244 11.67 6.01 -2.77
CA ALA A 244 11.93 4.58 -2.54
C ALA A 244 11.15 3.65 -3.48
N ASP A 245 11.69 2.45 -3.69
CA ASP A 245 10.96 1.29 -4.22
C ASP A 245 10.17 0.64 -3.08
N VAL A 246 8.87 0.38 -3.28
CA VAL A 246 7.98 -0.08 -2.20
C VAL A 246 7.51 -1.51 -2.44
N ALA A 247 7.04 -1.82 -3.64
CA ALA A 247 6.60 -3.15 -4.00
C ALA A 247 6.77 -3.44 -5.49
N ARG A 248 7.01 -4.71 -5.85
CA ARG A 248 7.06 -5.18 -7.23
C ARG A 248 6.27 -6.48 -7.38
N THR A 249 5.43 -6.53 -8.39
CA THR A 249 4.70 -7.73 -8.84
C THR A 249 5.03 -7.97 -10.32
N PRO A 250 4.64 -9.11 -10.92
CA PRO A 250 4.78 -9.32 -12.37
C PRO A 250 4.02 -8.28 -13.22
N THR A 251 2.99 -7.64 -12.64
CA THR A 251 2.05 -6.75 -13.33
C THR A 251 2.21 -5.27 -12.98
N ALA A 252 2.90 -4.90 -11.90
CA ALA A 252 3.08 -3.52 -11.47
C ALA A 252 4.30 -3.30 -10.55
N ARG A 253 4.73 -2.05 -10.41
CA ARG A 253 5.73 -1.57 -9.42
C ARG A 253 5.17 -0.36 -8.69
N VAL A 254 5.20 -0.38 -7.37
CA VAL A 254 4.77 0.73 -6.50
C VAL A 254 6.01 1.45 -5.98
N LEU A 255 6.02 2.78 -6.12
CA LEU A 255 7.09 3.67 -5.72
C LEU A 255 6.58 4.72 -4.75
N ARG A 256 7.34 5.01 -3.70
CA ARG A 256 7.16 6.21 -2.87
C ARG A 256 7.87 7.35 -3.59
N ALA A 257 7.16 8.44 -3.86
CA ALA A 257 7.71 9.62 -4.53
C ALA A 257 7.21 10.91 -3.90
N LEU A 258 7.97 11.99 -4.06
CA LEU A 258 7.56 13.35 -3.74
C LEU A 258 6.94 13.99 -5.00
N ASP A 259 5.71 14.51 -4.88
CA ASP A 259 5.08 15.29 -5.95
C ASP A 259 5.65 16.71 -5.95
N LEU A 260 6.44 17.04 -6.98
CA LEU A 260 7.13 18.33 -7.09
C LEU A 260 6.20 19.50 -7.46
N VAL A 261 4.94 19.23 -7.84
CA VAL A 261 3.95 20.25 -8.22
C VAL A 261 2.93 20.48 -7.11
N ALA A 262 2.42 19.41 -6.49
CA ALA A 262 1.45 19.52 -5.40
C ALA A 262 2.10 19.69 -4.01
N GLY A 263 3.32 19.18 -3.84
CA GLY A 263 3.95 19.00 -2.53
C GLY A 263 3.40 17.77 -1.79
N GLY A 264 4.28 17.10 -1.04
CA GLY A 264 3.93 15.90 -0.27
C GLY A 264 4.17 14.58 -1.00
N GLU A 265 4.04 13.49 -0.25
CA GLU A 265 4.39 12.14 -0.72
C GLU A 265 3.19 11.43 -1.36
N VAL A 266 3.48 10.66 -2.42
CA VAL A 266 2.53 9.87 -3.19
C VAL A 266 3.05 8.46 -3.44
N ALA A 267 2.13 7.51 -3.58
CA ALA A 267 2.41 6.18 -4.12
C ALA A 267 2.16 6.16 -5.63
N VAL A 268 3.22 6.05 -6.43
CA VAL A 268 3.15 5.92 -7.89
C VAL A 268 3.15 4.43 -8.25
N LYS A 269 2.00 3.89 -8.65
CA LYS A 269 1.84 2.51 -9.11
C LYS A 269 1.96 2.45 -10.63
N LEU A 270 3.16 2.11 -11.10
CA LEU A 270 3.50 1.89 -12.51
C LEU A 270 3.04 0.50 -12.95
N PHE A 271 2.31 0.38 -14.06
CA PHE A 271 1.88 -0.92 -14.59
C PHE A 271 2.88 -1.49 -15.60
N SER A 272 3.01 -2.81 -15.62
CA SER A 272 3.93 -3.54 -16.49
C SER A 272 3.47 -3.45 -17.94
N ALA A 273 4.35 -2.95 -18.81
CA ALA A 273 4.12 -2.95 -20.24
C ALA A 273 4.02 -4.37 -20.86
N ALA A 274 4.28 -5.45 -20.10
CA ALA A 274 3.94 -6.81 -20.53
C ALA A 274 2.42 -7.06 -20.40
N SER A 275 1.83 -6.76 -19.23
CA SER A 275 0.41 -6.93 -18.94
C SER A 275 -0.52 -6.10 -19.85
N LEU A 276 0.00 -5.02 -20.45
CA LEU A 276 -0.71 -4.19 -21.42
C LEU A 276 -0.36 -4.50 -22.89
N ARG A 277 0.61 -5.38 -23.16
CA ARG A 277 0.96 -5.81 -24.52
C ARG A 277 0.00 -6.87 -25.06
N ASP A 278 -0.38 -7.83 -24.21
CA ASP A 278 -1.28 -8.94 -24.58
C ASP A 278 -2.72 -8.48 -24.81
N ALA A 279 -3.22 -7.52 -24.00
CA ALA A 279 -4.62 -7.10 -23.98
C ALA A 279 -4.97 -5.92 -24.92
N GLY A 280 -4.03 -5.44 -25.74
CA GLY A 280 -4.29 -4.49 -26.83
C GLY A 280 -4.59 -3.05 -26.40
N ARG A 281 -5.08 -2.23 -27.34
CA ARG A 281 -5.41 -0.82 -27.06
C ARG A 281 -6.69 -0.67 -26.22
N ASP A 282 -7.58 -1.65 -26.30
CA ASP A 282 -8.71 -1.78 -25.38
C ASP A 282 -8.27 -1.93 -23.93
N ALA A 283 -7.06 -2.42 -23.63
CA ALA A 283 -6.54 -2.45 -22.26
C ALA A 283 -6.21 -1.06 -21.73
N LEU A 284 -5.67 -0.15 -22.57
CA LEU A 284 -5.38 1.22 -22.16
C LEU A 284 -6.68 2.03 -22.01
N VAL A 285 -7.62 1.89 -22.94
CA VAL A 285 -8.95 2.55 -22.85
C VAL A 285 -9.78 1.99 -21.69
N ARG A 286 -9.65 0.69 -21.36
CA ARG A 286 -10.18 0.10 -20.12
C ARG A 286 -9.51 0.71 -18.88
N PHE A 287 -8.18 0.73 -18.84
CA PHE A 287 -7.40 1.30 -17.73
C PHE A 287 -7.76 2.77 -17.46
N GLU A 288 -7.90 3.62 -18.46
CA GLU A 288 -8.34 5.01 -18.28
C GLU A 288 -9.78 5.10 -17.76
N ARG A 289 -10.70 4.28 -18.30
CA ARG A 289 -12.09 4.22 -17.80
C ARG A 289 -12.17 3.69 -16.36
N GLU A 290 -11.34 2.72 -16.00
CA GLU A 290 -11.20 2.17 -14.65
C GLU A 290 -10.61 3.22 -13.70
N ALA A 291 -9.52 3.91 -14.07
CA ALA A 291 -8.95 5.00 -13.29
C ALA A 291 -9.95 6.15 -13.07
N VAL A 292 -10.74 6.51 -14.08
CA VAL A 292 -11.82 7.50 -13.98
C VAL A 292 -13.02 6.99 -13.15
N ALA A 293 -13.28 5.68 -13.13
CA ALA A 293 -14.29 5.09 -12.25
C ALA A 293 -13.83 5.09 -10.77
N LEU A 294 -12.57 4.73 -10.52
CA LEU A 294 -11.93 4.81 -9.21
C LEU A 294 -11.88 6.26 -8.70
N GLY A 295 -11.52 7.23 -9.54
CA GLY A 295 -11.55 8.66 -9.19
C GLY A 295 -12.93 9.24 -8.87
N LYS A 296 -14.01 8.51 -9.18
CA LYS A 296 -15.37 8.85 -8.77
C LYS A 296 -15.75 8.27 -7.40
N LEU A 297 -15.03 7.28 -6.89
CA LEU A 297 -15.19 6.79 -5.52
C LEU A 297 -14.66 7.83 -4.54
N ARG A 298 -15.51 8.26 -3.61
CA ARG A 298 -15.17 9.21 -2.55
C ARG A 298 -15.74 8.70 -1.24
N HIS A 299 -14.88 8.11 -0.41
CA HIS A 299 -15.22 7.57 0.90
C HIS A 299 -13.99 7.75 1.81
N PRO A 300 -14.14 8.12 3.09
CA PRO A 300 -13.00 8.40 3.98
C PRO A 300 -12.09 7.20 4.29
N ALA A 301 -12.49 5.98 3.88
CA ALA A 301 -11.70 4.75 3.99
C ALA A 301 -11.32 4.13 2.63
N ILE A 302 -11.21 4.94 1.57
CA ILE A 302 -10.65 4.54 0.26
C ILE A 302 -9.39 5.37 0.03
N VAL A 303 -8.26 4.74 -0.32
CA VAL A 303 -7.00 5.47 -0.58
C VAL A 303 -7.23 6.51 -1.69
N PRO A 304 -7.04 7.81 -1.42
CA PRO A 304 -7.39 8.84 -2.40
C PRO A 304 -6.57 8.76 -3.69
N LEU A 305 -7.26 8.72 -4.83
CA LEU A 305 -6.67 8.91 -6.14
C LEU A 305 -6.24 10.38 -6.28
N ARG A 306 -4.93 10.63 -6.36
CA ARG A 306 -4.36 11.97 -6.58
C ARG A 306 -4.16 12.27 -8.08
N GLY A 307 -4.05 11.24 -8.92
CA GLY A 307 -4.07 11.36 -10.38
C GLY A 307 -3.79 10.04 -11.10
N TYR A 308 -3.70 10.09 -12.43
CA TYR A 308 -3.17 9.01 -13.26
C TYR A 308 -2.22 9.61 -14.31
N VAL A 309 -1.36 8.78 -14.89
CA VAL A 309 -0.39 9.17 -15.92
C VAL A 309 -0.61 8.29 -17.16
N PRO A 310 -1.08 8.85 -18.29
CA PRO A 310 -1.24 8.11 -19.54
C PRO A 310 0.09 7.67 -20.18
N GLU A 311 1.14 8.50 -20.10
CA GLU A 311 2.37 8.39 -20.90
C GLU A 311 3.25 7.19 -20.49
N GLY A 312 3.24 6.86 -19.20
CA GLY A 312 3.68 5.57 -18.69
C GLY A 312 2.58 5.08 -17.76
N PRO A 313 1.83 4.02 -18.12
CA PRO A 313 0.53 3.70 -17.54
C PRO A 313 0.65 3.53 -16.03
N ALA A 314 0.17 4.52 -15.29
CA ALA A 314 0.37 4.59 -13.86
C ALA A 314 -0.78 5.29 -13.13
N VAL A 315 -0.99 4.87 -11.89
CA VAL A 315 -1.95 5.47 -10.96
C VAL A 315 -1.15 6.14 -9.83
N VAL A 316 -1.53 7.37 -9.49
CA VAL A 316 -0.89 8.17 -8.43
C VAL A 316 -1.86 8.26 -7.27
N LEU A 317 -1.53 7.56 -6.19
CA LEU A 317 -2.30 7.47 -4.96
C LEU A 317 -1.64 8.31 -3.86
N GLU A 318 -2.39 8.61 -2.82
CA GLU A 318 -1.86 9.16 -1.58
C GLU A 318 -0.86 8.20 -0.91
N TRP A 319 0.19 8.73 -0.27
CA TRP A 319 1.15 7.91 0.46
C TRP A 319 0.62 7.54 1.85
N MET A 320 0.36 6.25 2.06
CA MET A 320 -0.18 5.70 3.31
C MET A 320 0.96 5.35 4.27
N ALA A 321 1.40 6.34 5.06
CA ALA A 321 2.63 6.26 5.85
C ALA A 321 2.60 5.28 7.04
N GLY A 322 1.43 4.76 7.44
CA GLY A 322 1.27 3.84 8.56
C GLY A 322 1.48 2.36 8.21
N GLY A 323 1.86 2.04 6.97
CA GLY A 323 2.03 0.66 6.50
C GLY A 323 0.71 -0.05 6.17
N SER A 324 0.74 -1.38 6.06
CA SER A 324 -0.43 -2.22 5.79
C SER A 324 -0.91 -3.02 7.00
N LEU A 325 -2.11 -3.57 6.91
CA LEU A 325 -2.61 -4.55 7.87
C LEU A 325 -1.82 -5.87 7.83
N ALA A 326 -1.16 -6.20 6.71
CA ALA A 326 -0.24 -7.34 6.69
C ALA A 326 0.96 -7.09 7.62
N ASP A 327 1.59 -5.91 7.52
CA ASP A 327 2.71 -5.51 8.38
C ASP A 327 2.30 -5.51 9.86
N LEU A 328 1.11 -4.96 10.17
CA LEU A 328 0.57 -4.92 11.52
C LEU A 328 0.34 -6.32 12.10
N LEU A 329 -0.23 -7.26 11.32
CA LEU A 329 -0.46 -8.65 11.75
C LEU A 329 0.82 -9.49 11.84
N GLU A 330 1.86 -9.14 11.08
CA GLU A 330 3.17 -9.78 11.21
C GLU A 330 3.94 -9.28 12.42
N GLN A 331 3.83 -8.00 12.76
CA GLN A 331 4.51 -7.39 13.90
C GLN A 331 3.78 -7.65 15.23
N ASP A 332 2.46 -7.60 15.26
CA ASP A 332 1.69 -7.39 16.48
C ASP A 332 0.27 -8.03 16.48
N THR A 333 -0.41 -8.11 17.62
CA THR A 333 -1.85 -8.45 17.68
C THR A 333 -2.77 -7.24 17.75
N ILE A 334 -4.01 -7.45 17.30
CA ILE A 334 -5.05 -6.42 17.21
C ILE A 334 -6.19 -6.78 18.16
N SER A 335 -6.68 -5.83 18.97
CA SER A 335 -7.86 -6.07 19.81
C SER A 335 -9.13 -6.21 18.96
N PRO A 336 -10.13 -7.02 19.37
CA PRO A 336 -11.35 -7.22 18.58
C PRO A 336 -12.06 -5.93 18.18
N ALA A 337 -12.16 -4.96 19.09
CA ALA A 337 -12.73 -3.65 18.78
C ALA A 337 -11.96 -2.91 17.67
N ARG A 338 -10.63 -3.03 17.63
CA ARG A 338 -9.79 -2.41 16.60
C ARG A 338 -9.83 -3.18 15.28
N ALA A 339 -9.86 -4.52 15.35
CA ALA A 339 -10.05 -5.37 14.18
C ALA A 339 -11.40 -5.09 13.50
N VAL A 340 -12.46 -4.88 14.29
CA VAL A 340 -13.78 -4.50 13.78
C VAL A 340 -13.85 -3.06 13.31
N GLU A 341 -13.18 -2.10 13.97
CA GLU A 341 -13.06 -0.73 13.45
C GLU A 341 -12.49 -0.71 12.01
N ILE A 342 -11.43 -1.50 11.78
CA ILE A 342 -10.82 -1.68 10.46
C ILE A 342 -11.80 -2.36 9.49
N ALA A 343 -12.46 -3.45 9.90
CA ALA A 343 -13.44 -4.14 9.06
C ALA A 343 -14.64 -3.26 8.69
N VAL A 344 -15.15 -2.45 9.62
CA VAL A 344 -16.25 -1.48 9.42
C VAL A 344 -15.85 -0.37 8.44
N ALA A 345 -14.62 0.15 8.54
CA ALA A 345 -14.09 1.12 7.59
C ALA A 345 -14.01 0.54 6.16
N VAL A 346 -13.47 -0.67 6.03
CA VAL A 346 -13.35 -1.42 4.75
C VAL A 346 -14.73 -1.79 4.18
N LEU A 347 -15.70 -2.18 5.01
CA LEU A 347 -17.07 -2.46 4.56
C LEU A 347 -17.85 -1.19 4.17
N GLY A 348 -17.57 -0.04 4.79
CA GLY A 348 -18.06 1.25 4.32
C GLY A 348 -17.53 1.59 2.92
N ALA A 349 -16.23 1.38 2.70
CA ALA A 349 -15.59 1.57 1.40
C ALA A 349 -16.17 0.63 0.32
N LEU A 350 -16.36 -0.64 0.65
CA LEU A 350 -17.01 -1.63 -0.23
C LEU A 350 -18.47 -1.27 -0.51
N SER A 351 -19.23 -0.84 0.49
CA SER A 351 -20.63 -0.43 0.30
C SER A 351 -20.76 0.72 -0.70
N GLU A 352 -19.81 1.65 -0.74
CA GLU A 352 -19.82 2.76 -1.70
C GLU A 352 -19.42 2.32 -3.12
N ALA A 353 -18.53 1.33 -3.25
CA ALA A 353 -18.17 0.72 -4.52
C ALA A 353 -19.29 -0.17 -5.10
N HIS A 354 -19.86 -1.05 -4.26
CA HIS A 354 -20.98 -1.94 -4.61
C HIS A 354 -22.20 -1.14 -5.09
N ARG A 355 -22.51 0.00 -4.43
CA ARG A 355 -23.56 0.95 -4.83
C ARG A 355 -23.37 1.53 -6.24
N ARG A 356 -22.17 1.45 -6.80
CA ARG A 356 -21.79 1.92 -8.14
C ARG A 356 -21.47 0.77 -9.12
N GLY A 357 -21.74 -0.48 -8.73
CA GLY A 357 -21.47 -1.67 -9.55
C GLY A 357 -19.99 -2.10 -9.59
N ILE A 358 -19.14 -1.56 -8.72
CA ILE A 358 -17.71 -1.89 -8.64
C ILE A 358 -17.50 -2.93 -7.55
N LEU A 359 -16.94 -4.09 -7.90
CA LEU A 359 -16.48 -5.13 -6.96
C LEU A 359 -14.97 -5.03 -6.77
N HIS A 360 -14.46 -5.41 -5.59
CA HIS A 360 -13.02 -5.33 -5.28
C HIS A 360 -12.26 -6.58 -5.73
N ARG A 361 -12.82 -7.78 -5.50
CA ARG A 361 -12.34 -9.11 -5.91
C ARG A 361 -11.03 -9.61 -5.26
N ASP A 362 -10.18 -8.72 -4.77
CA ASP A 362 -8.86 -9.03 -4.16
C ASP A 362 -8.73 -8.41 -2.76
N ILE A 363 -9.67 -8.72 -1.85
CA ILE A 363 -9.60 -8.28 -0.45
C ILE A 363 -8.61 -9.15 0.32
N LYS A 364 -7.59 -8.51 0.90
CA LYS A 364 -6.55 -9.15 1.74
C LYS A 364 -5.84 -8.09 2.62
N PRO A 365 -5.15 -8.47 3.71
CA PRO A 365 -4.48 -7.52 4.61
C PRO A 365 -3.47 -6.57 3.92
N ALA A 366 -2.76 -7.02 2.89
CA ALA A 366 -1.81 -6.18 2.15
C ALA A 366 -2.49 -5.03 1.36
N ASN A 367 -3.80 -5.13 1.08
CA ASN A 367 -4.58 -4.12 0.38
C ASN A 367 -5.32 -3.17 1.35
N VAL A 368 -5.15 -3.32 2.66
CA VAL A 368 -5.66 -2.39 3.67
C VAL A 368 -4.48 -1.65 4.29
N LEU A 369 -4.45 -0.33 4.12
CA LEU A 369 -3.33 0.55 4.48
C LEU A 369 -3.73 1.54 5.57
N PHE A 370 -2.74 2.11 6.27
CA PHE A 370 -2.94 3.09 7.32
C PHE A 370 -2.31 4.45 6.98
N ASP A 371 -2.96 5.54 7.39
CA ASP A 371 -2.34 6.87 7.38
C ASP A 371 -1.43 7.08 8.61
N ALA A 372 -0.84 8.27 8.73
CA ALA A 372 0.03 8.62 9.87
C ALA A 372 -0.71 8.76 11.22
N ALA A 373 -2.05 8.83 11.22
CA ALA A 373 -2.90 8.80 12.43
C ALA A 373 -3.42 7.38 12.74
N GLY A 374 -3.15 6.40 11.87
CA GLY A 374 -3.64 5.04 11.98
C GLY A 374 -5.08 4.84 11.45
N ALA A 375 -5.69 5.79 10.75
CA ALA A 375 -6.97 5.56 10.09
C ALA A 375 -6.81 4.54 8.94
N ALA A 376 -7.81 3.66 8.74
CA ALA A 376 -7.73 2.52 7.83
C ALA A 376 -8.35 2.83 6.45
N TYR A 377 -7.62 2.50 5.38
CA TYR A 377 -7.98 2.79 4.00
C TYR A 377 -7.87 1.54 3.12
N LEU A 378 -8.89 1.29 2.29
CA LEU A 378 -8.86 0.24 1.28
C LEU A 378 -8.14 0.74 0.01
N ALA A 379 -7.08 0.04 -0.36
CA ALA A 379 -6.29 0.23 -1.57
C ALA A 379 -6.64 -0.83 -2.63
N ASP A 380 -6.05 -0.71 -3.82
CA ASP A 380 -6.01 -1.77 -4.84
C ASP A 380 -7.37 -2.39 -5.21
N PHE A 381 -8.42 -1.55 -5.27
CA PHE A 381 -9.68 -1.88 -5.91
C PHE A 381 -9.42 -2.50 -7.29
N GLY A 382 -9.89 -3.74 -7.46
CA GLY A 382 -9.32 -4.68 -8.42
C GLY A 382 -9.12 -4.12 -9.82
N THR A 383 -7.85 -3.94 -10.20
CA THR A 383 -7.37 -3.73 -11.59
C THR A 383 -7.52 -5.00 -12.44
N ALA A 384 -8.61 -5.74 -12.20
CA ALA A 384 -8.99 -7.03 -12.77
C ALA A 384 -10.22 -6.86 -13.68
N HIS A 385 -10.24 -5.77 -14.46
CA HIS A 385 -10.92 -5.68 -15.75
C HIS A 385 -9.93 -5.43 -16.92
N VAL A 386 -8.67 -5.11 -16.62
CA VAL A 386 -7.53 -5.04 -17.57
C VAL A 386 -7.19 -6.43 -18.18
N ALA A 387 -7.60 -7.52 -17.54
CA ALA A 387 -7.60 -8.87 -18.10
C ALA A 387 -8.99 -9.50 -17.94
N ASP A 388 -9.42 -10.30 -18.93
CA ASP A 388 -10.83 -10.68 -19.08
C ASP A 388 -11.32 -11.73 -18.07
N ALA A 389 -12.63 -11.67 -17.78
CA ALA A 389 -13.33 -12.45 -16.75
C ALA A 389 -13.53 -13.96 -17.09
N ALA A 390 -12.54 -14.56 -17.75
CA ALA A 390 -12.49 -15.97 -18.12
C ALA A 390 -11.10 -16.61 -17.90
N ALA A 391 -10.05 -15.84 -17.56
CA ALA A 391 -8.66 -16.32 -17.51
C ALA A 391 -8.10 -16.56 -16.09
N THR A 392 -8.74 -16.06 -15.03
CA THR A 392 -8.18 -16.01 -13.66
C THR A 392 -8.22 -17.34 -12.88
N VAL A 393 -8.10 -18.47 -13.58
CA VAL A 393 -8.08 -19.83 -12.98
C VAL A 393 -6.64 -20.36 -12.82
N THR A 394 -5.66 -19.82 -13.54
CA THR A 394 -4.31 -20.42 -13.68
C THR A 394 -3.14 -19.44 -13.53
N SER A 395 -3.11 -18.64 -12.45
CA SER A 395 -1.84 -18.12 -11.86
C SER A 395 -2.09 -17.35 -10.56
N GLY A 396 -1.96 -18.01 -9.41
CA GLY A 396 -2.07 -17.38 -8.09
C GLY A 396 -1.09 -17.97 -7.09
N VAL A 397 -0.33 -17.11 -6.38
CA VAL A 397 0.59 -17.54 -5.32
C VAL A 397 -0.23 -18.02 -4.11
N ILE A 398 0.21 -19.12 -3.49
CA ILE A 398 -0.55 -19.95 -2.54
C ILE A 398 -1.18 -19.16 -1.37
N GLY A 399 -0.57 -18.05 -0.94
CA GLY A 399 -1.07 -17.23 0.18
C GLY A 399 -2.38 -16.46 -0.06
N THR A 400 -2.82 -16.27 -1.31
CA THR A 400 -4.05 -15.49 -1.61
C THR A 400 -5.34 -16.28 -1.35
N LEU A 401 -5.29 -17.61 -1.43
CA LEU A 401 -6.48 -18.48 -1.44
C LEU A 401 -7.34 -18.39 -0.17
N ALA A 402 -6.76 -18.07 0.99
CA ALA A 402 -7.49 -18.04 2.26
C ALA A 402 -8.49 -16.86 2.38
N TYR A 403 -8.33 -15.80 1.58
CA TYR A 403 -9.26 -14.65 1.54
C TYR A 403 -10.23 -14.72 0.36
N MET A 404 -10.02 -15.65 -0.57
CA MET A 404 -10.89 -15.89 -1.72
C MET A 404 -12.12 -16.70 -1.28
N ALA A 405 -13.32 -16.24 -1.63
CA ALA A 405 -14.57 -16.85 -1.20
C ALA A 405 -14.78 -18.27 -1.78
N PRO A 406 -15.55 -19.16 -1.12
CA PRO A 406 -15.70 -20.55 -1.55
C PRO A 406 -16.19 -20.69 -3.01
N GLU A 407 -17.11 -19.82 -3.42
CA GLU A 407 -17.61 -19.75 -4.80
C GLU A 407 -16.51 -19.33 -5.79
N GLN A 408 -15.65 -18.38 -5.43
CA GLN A 408 -14.49 -17.98 -6.25
C GLN A 408 -13.46 -19.12 -6.33
N ARG A 409 -13.19 -19.83 -5.23
CA ARG A 409 -12.30 -21.01 -5.21
C ARG A 409 -12.83 -22.16 -6.07
N ALA A 410 -14.15 -22.28 -6.18
CA ALA A 410 -14.84 -23.20 -7.10
C ALA A 410 -14.93 -22.69 -8.55
N GLY A 411 -14.33 -21.54 -8.88
CA GLY A 411 -14.31 -20.96 -10.23
C GLY A 411 -15.59 -20.20 -10.63
N ALA A 412 -16.52 -19.95 -9.71
CA ALA A 412 -17.70 -19.14 -9.98
C ALA A 412 -17.38 -17.63 -9.95
N PRO A 413 -18.16 -16.77 -10.66
CA PRO A 413 -17.94 -15.33 -10.67
C PRO A 413 -18.06 -14.70 -9.28
N ALA A 414 -17.10 -13.84 -8.92
CA ALA A 414 -17.13 -13.06 -7.69
C ALA A 414 -18.34 -12.10 -7.67
N ASN A 415 -18.99 -12.00 -6.52
CA ASN A 415 -20.15 -11.15 -6.26
C ASN A 415 -19.91 -10.23 -5.03
N ALA A 416 -20.90 -9.43 -4.63
CA ALA A 416 -20.78 -8.51 -3.49
C ALA A 416 -20.54 -9.23 -2.14
N ARG A 417 -21.11 -10.43 -1.98
CA ARG A 417 -20.91 -11.32 -0.82
C ARG A 417 -19.52 -11.97 -0.84
N SER A 418 -18.88 -12.11 -2.00
CA SER A 418 -17.49 -12.55 -2.11
C SER A 418 -16.53 -11.51 -1.50
N ASP A 419 -16.75 -10.22 -1.78
CA ASP A 419 -15.98 -9.14 -1.12
C ASP A 419 -16.23 -9.13 0.42
N VAL A 420 -17.48 -9.38 0.85
CA VAL A 420 -17.82 -9.52 2.28
C VAL A 420 -17.11 -10.72 2.93
N TYR A 421 -16.99 -11.86 2.24
CA TYR A 421 -16.18 -12.99 2.70
C TYR A 421 -14.71 -12.57 2.89
N GLY A 422 -14.13 -11.83 1.95
CA GLY A 422 -12.76 -11.36 2.05
C GLY A 422 -12.52 -10.50 3.29
N VAL A 423 -13.46 -9.61 3.64
CA VAL A 423 -13.39 -8.87 4.91
C VAL A 423 -13.62 -9.78 6.11
N GLY A 424 -14.52 -10.76 6.01
CA GLY A 424 -14.68 -11.80 7.03
C GLY A 424 -13.40 -12.56 7.33
N ALA A 425 -12.65 -12.96 6.29
CA ALA A 425 -11.38 -13.66 6.40
C ALA A 425 -10.24 -12.77 6.95
N LEU A 426 -10.26 -11.48 6.62
CA LEU A 426 -9.37 -10.46 7.18
C LEU A 426 -9.65 -10.22 8.67
N LEU A 427 -10.93 -10.09 9.04
CA LEU A 427 -11.37 -9.95 10.43
C LEU A 427 -11.05 -11.22 11.23
N TRP A 428 -11.28 -12.41 10.65
CA TRP A 428 -10.87 -13.69 11.22
C TRP A 428 -9.37 -13.74 11.51
N HIS A 429 -8.53 -13.31 10.56
CA HIS A 429 -7.08 -13.24 10.76
C HIS A 429 -6.71 -12.31 11.91
N ALA A 430 -7.30 -11.10 11.97
CA ALA A 430 -7.05 -10.15 13.06
C ALA A 430 -7.53 -10.64 14.44
N LEU A 431 -8.59 -11.47 14.49
CA LEU A 431 -9.12 -12.05 15.73
C LEU A 431 -8.42 -13.33 16.20
N THR A 432 -7.68 -14.03 15.31
CA THR A 432 -7.14 -15.38 15.60
C THR A 432 -5.65 -15.55 15.37
N ASP A 433 -4.96 -14.54 14.81
CA ASP A 433 -3.55 -14.57 14.38
C ASP A 433 -3.23 -15.70 13.38
N ALA A 434 -4.22 -16.11 12.59
CA ALA A 434 -4.08 -16.95 11.40
C ALA A 434 -5.25 -16.68 10.42
N PRO A 435 -5.04 -16.68 9.10
CA PRO A 435 -6.17 -16.64 8.15
C PRO A 435 -7.02 -17.92 8.26
N PRO A 436 -8.30 -17.90 7.83
CA PRO A 436 -9.19 -19.05 7.96
C PRO A 436 -8.72 -20.24 7.09
N ALA A 437 -8.95 -21.44 7.60
CA ALA A 437 -8.64 -22.71 6.95
C ALA A 437 -9.65 -23.78 7.38
N GLU A 438 -9.78 -24.87 6.62
CA GLU A 438 -10.82 -25.89 6.81
C GLU A 438 -10.65 -26.69 8.12
N ASP A 439 -9.46 -26.66 8.73
CA ASP A 439 -9.12 -27.24 10.03
C ASP A 439 -9.30 -26.26 11.23
N ARG A 440 -9.73 -25.01 10.99
CA ARG A 440 -9.64 -23.91 11.99
C ARG A 440 -10.95 -23.15 12.19
N ASP A 441 -11.75 -23.55 13.18
CA ASP A 441 -12.92 -22.81 13.69
C ASP A 441 -12.72 -22.23 15.11
N PHE A 442 -11.48 -21.85 15.48
CA PHE A 442 -11.22 -21.27 16.81
C PHE A 442 -11.23 -19.74 16.80
N LEU A 443 -12.38 -19.15 17.15
CA LEU A 443 -12.52 -17.78 17.66
C LEU A 443 -12.42 -17.76 19.20
N SER A 444 -11.84 -16.70 19.77
CA SER A 444 -11.65 -16.57 21.23
C SER A 444 -12.96 -16.66 22.03
N ASP A 445 -12.95 -17.36 23.16
CA ASP A 445 -14.07 -17.37 24.12
C ASP A 445 -14.29 -16.02 24.84
N GLU A 446 -13.35 -15.06 24.70
CA GLU A 446 -13.59 -13.65 25.03
C GLU A 446 -14.63 -12.99 24.11
N LEU A 447 -14.95 -13.60 22.97
CA LEU A 447 -16.03 -13.18 22.09
C LEU A 447 -17.33 -13.90 22.47
N GLY A 448 -18.37 -13.13 22.75
CA GLY A 448 -19.71 -13.68 23.02
C GLY A 448 -20.28 -14.38 21.79
N ASP A 449 -21.20 -15.33 22.00
CA ASP A 449 -21.66 -16.24 20.94
C ASP A 449 -22.18 -15.51 19.68
N ALA A 450 -22.99 -14.45 19.86
CA ALA A 450 -23.46 -13.62 18.76
C ALA A 450 -22.33 -12.93 17.95
N GLN A 451 -21.19 -12.61 18.57
CA GLN A 451 -20.01 -12.09 17.85
C GLN A 451 -19.31 -13.21 17.08
N ARG A 452 -19.14 -14.39 17.70
CA ARG A 452 -18.50 -15.55 17.06
C ARG A 452 -19.31 -16.03 15.86
N ASP A 453 -20.62 -16.11 16.02
CA ASP A 453 -21.55 -16.50 14.98
C ASP A 453 -21.64 -15.44 13.87
N LEU A 454 -21.54 -14.14 14.18
CA LEU A 454 -21.43 -13.10 13.15
C LEU A 454 -20.13 -13.21 12.34
N VAL A 455 -18.99 -13.47 12.98
CA VAL A 455 -17.71 -13.66 12.26
C VAL A 455 -17.73 -14.96 11.43
N ARG A 456 -18.26 -16.06 11.95
CA ARG A 456 -18.52 -17.29 11.18
C ARG A 456 -19.49 -17.04 10.00
N ARG A 457 -20.56 -16.26 10.21
CA ARG A 457 -21.54 -15.89 9.18
C ARG A 457 -20.87 -15.11 8.06
N LEU A 458 -19.92 -14.22 8.35
CA LEU A 458 -19.13 -13.50 7.35
C LEU A 458 -18.25 -14.41 6.49
N ILE A 459 -17.65 -15.46 7.05
CA ILE A 459 -16.87 -16.47 6.29
C ILE A 459 -17.70 -17.71 5.87
N GLY A 460 -19.02 -17.67 5.99
CA GLY A 460 -19.89 -18.81 5.72
C GLY A 460 -20.16 -19.04 4.22
N PRO A 461 -20.65 -20.24 3.84
CA PRO A 461 -21.21 -20.46 2.51
C PRO A 461 -22.45 -19.60 2.28
N GLU A 462 -22.86 -19.43 1.02
CA GLU A 462 -24.17 -18.85 0.73
C GLU A 462 -25.29 -19.87 1.06
N PRO A 463 -26.47 -19.44 1.54
CA PRO A 463 -26.93 -18.06 1.72
C PRO A 463 -26.66 -17.47 3.12
N ALA A 464 -25.79 -18.07 3.94
CA ALA A 464 -25.62 -17.65 5.33
C ALA A 464 -25.03 -16.24 5.47
N ARG A 465 -24.10 -15.84 4.59
CA ARG A 465 -23.45 -14.51 4.58
C ARG A 465 -24.45 -13.34 4.56
N PRO A 466 -24.12 -12.18 5.16
CA PRO A 466 -24.87 -10.93 4.95
C PRO A 466 -24.99 -10.61 3.46
N GLU A 467 -26.12 -10.03 3.07
CA GLU A 467 -26.49 -9.85 1.66
C GLU A 467 -25.67 -8.76 0.97
N SER A 468 -25.10 -7.82 1.75
CA SER A 468 -24.33 -6.68 1.28
C SER A 468 -23.25 -6.25 2.27
N ALA A 469 -22.26 -5.50 1.79
CA ALA A 469 -21.27 -4.86 2.66
C ALA A 469 -21.88 -3.87 3.66
N LEU A 470 -23.03 -3.27 3.34
CA LEU A 470 -23.77 -2.38 4.25
C LEU A 470 -24.36 -3.13 5.44
N GLU A 471 -25.05 -4.25 5.20
CA GLU A 471 -25.57 -5.12 6.28
C GLU A 471 -24.43 -5.63 7.17
N ALA A 472 -23.35 -6.12 6.54
CA ALA A 472 -22.17 -6.60 7.27
C ALA A 472 -21.54 -5.50 8.15
N ARG A 473 -21.42 -4.26 7.64
CA ARG A 473 -20.93 -3.11 8.39
C ARG A 473 -21.80 -2.84 9.61
N ASP A 474 -23.12 -2.80 9.41
CA ASP A 474 -24.06 -2.36 10.44
C ASP A 474 -24.25 -3.42 11.53
N LEU A 475 -24.22 -4.71 11.19
CA LEU A 475 -24.18 -5.81 12.18
C LEU A 475 -22.91 -5.78 13.04
N LEU A 476 -21.75 -5.52 12.42
CA LEU A 476 -20.48 -5.39 13.15
C LEU A 476 -20.46 -4.15 14.04
N ALA A 477 -20.94 -3.01 13.55
CA ALA A 477 -20.95 -1.73 14.27
C ALA A 477 -22.01 -1.63 15.38
N ALA A 478 -23.13 -2.34 15.25
CA ALA A 478 -24.14 -2.46 16.30
C ALA A 478 -23.70 -3.36 17.47
N SER A 479 -22.69 -4.20 17.24
CA SER A 479 -22.12 -5.08 18.26
C SER A 479 -21.04 -4.35 19.06
N SER A 480 -21.04 -4.48 20.39
CA SER A 480 -19.95 -4.00 21.25
C SER A 480 -18.84 -5.05 21.34
N TRP A 481 -17.58 -4.69 21.11
CA TRP A 481 -16.45 -5.64 20.99
C TRP A 481 -15.39 -5.45 22.10
N PRO A 482 -14.69 -6.52 22.52
CA PRO A 482 -13.59 -6.41 23.47
C PRO A 482 -12.49 -5.44 22.99
N ARG A 483 -12.10 -4.52 23.87
CA ARG A 483 -10.97 -3.60 23.65
C ARG A 483 -9.63 -4.17 24.14
N THR A 484 -9.67 -5.25 24.92
CA THR A 484 -8.49 -6.04 25.28
C THR A 484 -7.84 -6.63 24.04
N LYS A 485 -6.50 -6.62 24.02
CA LYS A 485 -5.68 -7.15 22.94
C LYS A 485 -5.34 -8.61 23.28
N PRO A 486 -5.68 -9.58 22.43
CA PRO A 486 -5.45 -10.99 22.72
C PRO A 486 -3.94 -11.26 22.74
N PRO A 487 -3.45 -12.12 23.66
CA PRO A 487 -2.04 -12.49 23.70
C PRO A 487 -1.66 -13.19 22.40
N ARG A 488 -0.49 -12.85 21.86
CA ARG A 488 -0.09 -13.31 20.52
C ARG A 488 -0.04 -14.83 20.44
N ARG A 489 -0.83 -15.43 19.54
CA ARG A 489 -0.88 -16.89 19.40
C ARG A 489 0.44 -17.38 18.80
N PRO A 490 1.24 -18.13 19.57
CA PRO A 490 2.36 -18.81 18.96
C PRO A 490 1.78 -19.94 18.09
N ALA A 491 1.99 -19.89 16.77
CA ALA A 491 1.24 -20.74 15.84
C ALA A 491 1.68 -22.24 15.81
N SER A 492 1.56 -22.97 14.68
CA SER A 492 1.78 -24.43 14.63
C SER A 492 2.37 -24.98 13.29
N VAL A 493 3.70 -25.11 13.14
CA VAL A 493 4.31 -25.85 12.01
C VAL A 493 4.51 -27.33 12.36
N ALA A 494 3.95 -28.20 11.53
CA ALA A 494 4.50 -29.51 11.20
C ALA A 494 5.01 -29.47 9.73
N PRO A 495 6.05 -30.23 9.36
CA PRO A 495 6.69 -30.07 8.05
C PRO A 495 5.89 -30.73 6.91
N VAL A 496 5.60 -29.96 5.86
CA VAL A 496 5.33 -30.49 4.51
C VAL A 496 6.53 -30.13 3.63
N SER A 497 7.09 -31.12 2.94
CA SER A 497 8.24 -30.93 2.06
C SER A 497 7.84 -30.20 0.78
N HIS A 498 7.91 -28.86 0.80
CA HIS A 498 7.70 -28.01 -0.37
C HIS A 498 8.99 -27.31 -0.82
N PRO A 499 9.25 -27.23 -2.14
CA PRO A 499 10.28 -26.36 -2.68
C PRO A 499 9.85 -24.88 -2.55
N ALA A 500 10.21 -24.26 -1.42
CA ALA A 500 10.22 -22.82 -1.16
C ALA A 500 8.89 -22.04 -1.26
N ALA A 501 8.00 -22.16 -0.25
CA ALA A 501 7.13 -21.06 0.27
C ALA A 501 6.32 -21.42 1.55
N SER A 502 6.28 -20.51 2.54
CA SER A 502 5.29 -20.27 3.65
C SER A 502 4.75 -21.39 4.58
N ALA A 503 4.79 -21.15 5.92
CA ALA A 503 3.82 -21.60 6.97
C ALA A 503 4.12 -21.01 8.39
N ARG A 504 3.19 -21.11 9.37
CA ARG A 504 3.16 -20.50 10.74
C ARG A 504 2.97 -21.62 11.79
N GLY A 505 3.58 -21.80 12.97
CA GLY A 505 4.51 -21.14 13.93
C GLY A 505 4.69 -22.05 15.19
N ARG A 506 4.64 -21.55 16.46
CA ARG A 506 5.33 -22.16 17.64
C ARG A 506 4.68 -23.01 18.81
N LEU A 507 3.67 -22.61 19.63
CA LEU A 507 3.36 -23.24 20.98
C LEU A 507 1.90 -23.74 21.17
N THR A 508 1.66 -24.48 22.28
CA THR A 508 0.37 -25.05 22.73
C THR A 508 0.09 -24.75 24.22
N LEU A 509 -1.15 -24.50 24.68
CA LEU A 509 -1.49 -24.30 26.12
C LEU A 509 -1.62 -25.64 26.88
N ILE A 510 -1.32 -25.67 28.19
CA ILE A 510 -1.58 -26.82 29.10
C ILE A 510 -2.62 -26.46 30.18
N ASP A 511 -2.28 -25.56 31.11
CA ASP A 511 -3.10 -25.20 32.26
C ASP A 511 -2.84 -23.75 32.68
N GLY A 512 -3.85 -23.00 33.14
CA GLY A 512 -3.69 -21.65 33.70
C GLY A 512 -2.87 -20.70 32.82
N VAL A 513 -1.59 -20.51 33.16
CA VAL A 513 -0.61 -19.74 32.37
C VAL A 513 0.56 -20.58 31.82
N ARG A 514 0.54 -21.90 31.99
CA ARG A 514 1.53 -22.89 31.52
C ARG A 514 1.19 -23.40 30.13
N TYR A 515 2.16 -23.32 29.21
CA TYR A 515 2.10 -23.72 27.81
C TYR A 515 3.22 -24.73 27.50
N ARG A 516 2.98 -25.72 26.64
CA ARG A 516 4.05 -26.52 26.03
C ARG A 516 4.50 -25.87 24.73
N ASP A 517 5.78 -25.55 24.64
CA ASP A 517 6.43 -25.18 23.39
C ASP A 517 6.43 -26.39 22.46
N SER A 518 5.61 -26.38 21.41
CA SER A 518 5.49 -27.49 20.46
C SER A 518 6.58 -27.51 19.38
N TRP A 519 7.50 -26.53 19.40
CA TRP A 519 8.77 -26.57 18.67
C TRP A 519 9.97 -27.03 19.52
N LEU A 520 9.88 -26.98 20.86
CA LEU A 520 10.96 -27.40 21.78
C LEU A 520 10.53 -28.41 22.87
N GLU A 521 9.33 -28.96 22.75
CA GLU A 521 8.66 -29.94 23.62
C GLU A 521 8.69 -29.66 25.15
N ARG A 522 8.89 -28.40 25.55
CA ARG A 522 9.12 -27.98 26.95
C ARG A 522 8.03 -27.06 27.49
N ASP A 523 7.87 -27.01 28.81
CA ASP A 523 6.81 -26.24 29.45
C ASP A 523 7.28 -24.84 29.90
N VAL A 524 6.46 -23.83 29.63
CA VAL A 524 6.74 -22.40 29.87
C VAL A 524 5.51 -21.69 30.43
N TYR A 525 5.67 -20.86 31.47
CA TYR A 525 4.63 -19.94 31.93
C TYR A 525 4.63 -18.66 31.07
N VAL A 526 3.54 -18.35 30.37
CA VAL A 526 3.36 -17.11 29.60
C VAL A 526 2.64 -16.07 30.47
N LEU A 527 3.40 -15.16 31.05
CA LEU A 527 2.93 -14.17 32.01
C LEU A 527 2.72 -12.81 31.33
N GLN A 528 1.49 -12.28 31.39
CA GLN A 528 1.14 -10.99 30.79
C GLN A 528 1.85 -9.83 31.52
N LEU A 529 2.48 -8.92 30.78
CA LEU A 529 3.49 -7.99 31.32
C LEU A 529 3.01 -7.02 32.39
N ALA A 530 1.69 -6.80 32.52
CA ALA A 530 1.07 -5.93 33.52
C ALA A 530 0.71 -6.64 34.85
N SER A 531 0.94 -7.95 34.96
CA SER A 531 0.66 -8.71 36.19
C SER A 531 1.77 -8.58 37.22
N ALA A 532 1.44 -8.61 38.51
CA ALA A 532 2.44 -8.71 39.59
C ALA A 532 3.33 -9.96 39.43
N ALA A 533 2.79 -11.05 38.86
CA ALA A 533 3.59 -12.21 38.47
C ALA A 533 4.62 -11.88 37.37
N ALA A 534 4.28 -11.07 36.37
CA ALA A 534 5.26 -10.62 35.37
C ALA A 534 6.25 -9.59 35.93
N GLU A 535 5.90 -8.77 36.92
CA GLU A 535 6.88 -7.93 37.62
C GLU A 535 7.87 -8.76 38.44
N ARG A 536 7.40 -9.81 39.14
CA ARG A 536 8.28 -10.83 39.73
C ARG A 536 9.09 -11.55 38.66
N ALA A 537 8.54 -11.90 37.50
CA ALA A 537 9.30 -12.51 36.41
C ALA A 537 10.39 -11.57 35.85
N ARG A 538 10.12 -10.27 35.74
CA ARG A 538 11.16 -9.27 35.45
C ARG A 538 12.22 -9.20 36.56
N ALA A 539 11.87 -9.50 37.82
CA ALA A 539 12.85 -9.62 38.92
C ALA A 539 13.68 -10.91 38.83
N PHE A 540 13.09 -12.05 38.48
CA PHE A 540 13.83 -13.29 38.16
C PHE A 540 14.80 -13.05 36.99
N ALA A 541 14.36 -12.39 35.92
CA ALA A 541 15.20 -11.99 34.78
C ALA A 541 16.31 -10.97 35.12
N ARG A 542 16.19 -10.23 36.23
CA ARG A 542 17.25 -9.34 36.75
C ARG A 542 18.16 -10.04 37.77
N ALA A 543 17.68 -11.09 38.41
CA ALA A 543 18.44 -11.90 39.36
C ALA A 543 19.37 -12.89 38.64
N ASP A 544 18.94 -13.38 37.46
CA ASP A 544 19.71 -14.19 36.49
C ASP A 544 20.55 -15.30 37.14
N HIS A 545 19.95 -15.99 38.11
CA HIS A 545 20.62 -16.98 38.93
C HIS A 545 20.21 -18.40 38.54
N ARG A 546 21.20 -19.28 38.28
CA ARG A 546 21.01 -20.64 37.73
C ARG A 546 19.98 -21.51 38.47
N ALA A 547 19.80 -21.27 39.77
CA ALA A 547 18.89 -22.03 40.63
C ALA A 547 17.46 -21.43 40.71
N LEU A 548 17.12 -20.46 39.87
CA LEU A 548 15.77 -19.92 39.69
C LEU A 548 15.22 -20.28 38.30
N ALA A 549 13.89 -20.34 38.16
CA ALA A 549 13.25 -20.56 36.86
C ALA A 549 13.60 -19.48 35.82
N SER A 550 14.15 -19.90 34.68
CA SER A 550 14.67 -19.04 33.61
C SER A 550 13.59 -18.15 32.97
N VAL A 551 13.96 -16.96 32.48
CA VAL A 551 13.09 -16.13 31.64
C VAL A 551 13.52 -16.22 30.17
N LEU A 552 12.61 -16.72 29.33
CA LEU A 552 12.90 -17.33 28.03
C LEU A 552 12.61 -16.42 26.83
N CYS A 553 11.67 -15.49 26.98
CA CYS A 553 11.27 -14.55 25.92
C CYS A 553 10.58 -13.32 26.52
N VAL A 554 10.82 -12.16 25.92
CA VAL A 554 9.92 -11.00 25.99
C VAL A 554 9.62 -10.63 24.55
N GLN A 555 8.35 -10.59 24.16
CA GLN A 555 7.97 -10.44 22.76
C GLN A 555 8.28 -9.01 22.23
N PRO A 556 8.49 -8.80 20.91
CA PRO A 556 8.96 -7.52 20.36
C PRO A 556 7.99 -6.34 20.60
N ASP A 557 6.69 -6.64 20.64
CA ASP A 557 5.57 -5.76 21.01
C ASP A 557 5.51 -5.42 22.52
N LYS A 558 6.26 -6.16 23.34
CA LYS A 558 6.28 -6.10 24.81
C LYS A 558 4.90 -6.38 25.45
N SER A 559 4.21 -7.44 25.01
CA SER A 559 2.96 -7.91 25.65
C SER A 559 3.14 -8.96 26.75
N ALA A 560 4.03 -9.95 26.58
CA ALA A 560 4.21 -11.05 27.54
C ALA A 560 5.69 -11.36 27.85
N VAL A 561 5.91 -11.93 29.05
CA VAL A 561 7.16 -12.55 29.52
C VAL A 561 6.94 -14.06 29.59
N TRP A 562 7.79 -14.84 28.93
CA TRP A 562 7.75 -16.31 29.03
C TRP A 562 8.79 -16.75 30.07
N VAL A 563 8.38 -17.54 31.06
CA VAL A 563 9.22 -18.08 32.13
C VAL A 563 9.24 -19.60 32.00
N GLU A 564 10.30 -20.28 32.42
CA GLU A 564 10.40 -21.73 32.40
C GLU A 564 9.50 -22.39 33.46
N VAL A 565 8.82 -23.48 33.08
CA VAL A 565 8.22 -24.40 34.06
C VAL A 565 9.24 -25.48 34.38
N VAL A 566 9.88 -25.35 35.53
CA VAL A 566 10.85 -26.35 36.00
C VAL A 566 10.11 -27.63 36.42
N SER A 567 10.34 -28.71 35.69
CA SER A 567 9.75 -30.04 35.91
C SER A 567 10.81 -31.06 36.34
N GLY A 568 10.52 -31.84 37.38
CA GLY A 568 11.47 -32.78 37.98
C GLY A 568 10.94 -33.39 39.28
N GLU A 569 11.84 -33.97 40.08
CA GLU A 569 11.51 -34.52 41.40
C GLU A 569 11.22 -33.39 42.40
N ARG A 570 10.15 -33.51 43.19
CA ARG A 570 9.82 -32.55 44.25
C ARG A 570 10.64 -32.82 45.50
N VAL A 571 11.38 -31.81 45.97
CA VAL A 571 12.28 -31.96 47.13
C VAL A 571 11.52 -31.67 48.43
N THR A 572 11.37 -32.68 49.27
CA THR A 572 10.70 -32.59 50.59
C THR A 572 11.67 -32.39 51.77
N LEU A 573 12.96 -32.68 51.55
CA LEU A 573 14.05 -32.44 52.49
C LEU A 573 15.30 -32.01 51.70
N LEU A 574 15.88 -30.87 52.06
CA LEU A 574 17.07 -30.30 51.43
C LEU A 574 18.35 -30.74 52.13
N ASP A 575 19.39 -31.06 51.36
CA ASP A 575 20.73 -31.25 51.93
C ASP A 575 21.44 -29.90 52.24
N PRO A 576 22.54 -29.90 53.03
CA PRO A 576 23.21 -28.66 53.42
C PRO A 576 23.84 -27.86 52.28
N GLN A 577 24.14 -28.47 51.13
CA GLN A 577 24.58 -27.79 49.91
C GLN A 577 23.39 -27.21 49.15
N GLU A 578 22.34 -28.00 48.90
CA GLU A 578 21.14 -27.52 48.21
C GLU A 578 20.51 -26.33 48.94
N ARG A 579 20.45 -26.38 50.28
CA ARG A 579 20.01 -25.25 51.13
C ARG A 579 20.88 -24.00 50.94
N ARG A 580 22.19 -24.13 50.72
CA ARG A 580 23.07 -22.97 50.44
C ARG A 580 22.78 -22.41 49.05
N GLU A 581 22.75 -23.25 48.02
CA GLU A 581 22.59 -22.80 46.64
C GLU A 581 21.22 -22.16 46.36
N LEU A 582 20.14 -22.67 46.98
CA LEU A 582 18.82 -22.03 46.98
C LEU A 582 18.80 -20.75 47.83
N GLY A 583 19.55 -20.70 48.93
CA GLY A 583 19.67 -19.50 49.77
C GLY A 583 20.35 -18.34 49.04
N ASP A 584 21.43 -18.61 48.31
CA ASP A 584 22.11 -17.62 47.47
C ASP A 584 21.21 -17.14 46.31
N ALA A 585 20.39 -18.04 45.76
CA ALA A 585 19.38 -17.73 44.74
C ALA A 585 18.29 -16.78 45.25
N LEU A 586 17.75 -17.05 46.44
CA LEU A 586 16.78 -16.18 47.11
C LEU A 586 17.40 -14.81 47.43
N ALA A 587 18.63 -14.77 47.95
CA ALA A 587 19.34 -13.52 48.20
C ALA A 587 19.56 -12.69 46.92
N ALA A 588 19.77 -13.34 45.77
CA ALA A 588 19.85 -12.66 44.47
C ALA A 588 18.50 -12.09 44.03
N LEU A 589 17.41 -12.85 44.17
CA LEU A 589 16.05 -12.41 43.85
C LEU A 589 15.58 -11.25 44.75
N HIS A 590 15.90 -11.31 46.04
CA HIS A 590 15.60 -10.25 47.01
C HIS A 590 16.33 -8.95 46.63
N ARG A 591 17.61 -9.02 46.25
CA ARG A 591 18.37 -7.87 45.70
C ARG A 591 17.79 -7.34 44.39
N ALA A 592 17.17 -8.18 43.57
CA ALA A 592 16.46 -7.78 42.35
C ALA A 592 15.08 -7.13 42.61
N GLY A 593 14.66 -7.00 43.88
CA GLY A 593 13.48 -6.26 44.32
C GLY A 593 12.20 -7.10 44.47
N SER A 594 12.31 -8.42 44.68
CA SER A 594 11.16 -9.32 44.87
C SER A 594 11.45 -10.39 45.92
N ALA A 595 10.45 -10.75 46.74
CA ALA A 595 10.44 -12.05 47.43
C ALA A 595 10.08 -13.18 46.44
N HIS A 596 10.30 -14.43 46.84
CA HIS A 596 9.76 -15.61 46.14
C HIS A 596 8.33 -15.88 46.62
N GLY A 597 8.14 -16.03 47.93
CA GLY A 597 6.85 -16.07 48.62
C GLY A 597 6.12 -17.41 48.62
N ALA A 598 6.71 -18.45 48.03
CA ALA A 598 6.25 -19.84 48.09
C ALA A 598 7.44 -20.82 48.05
N VAL A 599 8.36 -20.69 49.02
CA VAL A 599 9.49 -21.60 49.19
C VAL A 599 9.02 -22.87 49.89
N ASP A 600 8.50 -23.81 49.10
CA ASP A 600 7.89 -25.05 49.58
C ASP A 600 8.26 -26.25 48.68
N SER A 601 7.96 -27.47 49.14
CA SER A 601 8.24 -28.72 48.42
C SER A 601 7.39 -28.94 47.16
N SER A 602 6.54 -28.00 46.77
CA SER A 602 5.86 -27.99 45.47
C SER A 602 6.56 -27.11 44.43
N HIS A 603 7.36 -26.13 44.88
CA HIS A 603 8.18 -25.24 44.06
C HIS A 603 9.67 -25.59 44.04
N VAL A 604 10.22 -26.28 45.04
CA VAL A 604 11.59 -26.81 44.99
C VAL A 604 11.63 -28.11 44.17
N ILE A 605 12.40 -28.09 43.07
CA ILE A 605 12.46 -29.16 42.07
C ILE A 605 13.91 -29.57 41.80
N ARG A 606 14.22 -30.86 41.92
CA ARG A 606 15.49 -31.45 41.51
C ARG A 606 15.39 -32.00 40.08
N ARG A 607 16.29 -31.56 39.19
CA ARG A 607 16.31 -31.91 37.76
C ARG A 607 17.75 -32.09 37.29
N GLY A 608 18.08 -33.29 36.79
CA GLY A 608 19.39 -33.57 36.21
C GLY A 608 20.58 -33.54 37.18
N GLY A 609 20.33 -33.54 38.50
CA GLY A 609 21.35 -33.39 39.55
C GLY A 609 21.49 -31.97 40.10
N GLU A 610 20.81 -30.98 39.51
CA GLU A 610 20.70 -29.62 40.04
C GLU A 610 19.35 -29.43 40.75
N THR A 611 19.33 -28.61 41.81
CA THR A 611 18.12 -28.30 42.59
C THR A 611 17.75 -26.83 42.40
N LEU A 612 16.50 -26.62 41.97
CA LEU A 612 16.03 -25.40 41.31
C LEU A 612 14.73 -24.92 41.96
N LEU A 613 14.50 -23.61 41.96
CA LEU A 613 13.31 -22.98 42.50
C LEU A 613 12.36 -22.55 41.38
N GLY A 614 11.25 -23.29 41.24
CA GLY A 614 10.19 -23.06 40.26
C GLY A 614 9.45 -21.73 40.49
N PHE A 615 9.00 -21.11 39.39
CA PHE A 615 8.37 -19.79 39.46
C PHE A 615 7.01 -19.82 40.20
N PRO A 616 6.79 -18.99 41.24
CA PRO A 616 5.59 -19.02 42.06
C PRO A 616 4.51 -18.08 41.49
N LEU A 617 3.43 -18.67 40.98
CA LEU A 617 2.33 -17.92 40.35
C LEU A 617 1.53 -17.09 41.37
N SER A 618 1.20 -17.68 42.51
CA SER A 618 0.51 -17.03 43.64
C SER A 618 1.27 -17.28 44.95
N PRO A 619 2.20 -16.39 45.35
CA PRO A 619 2.90 -16.50 46.62
C PRO A 619 1.95 -16.34 47.81
N ALA A 620 2.17 -17.10 48.88
CA ALA A 620 1.40 -17.04 50.11
C ALA A 620 1.87 -15.92 51.05
N HIS A 621 3.17 -15.58 51.01
CA HIS A 621 3.80 -14.56 51.85
C HIS A 621 4.69 -13.64 51.00
N GLY A 622 5.00 -12.43 51.50
CA GLY A 622 5.62 -11.36 50.70
C GLY A 622 7.01 -10.88 51.13
N SER A 623 7.64 -11.52 52.11
CA SER A 623 8.83 -10.99 52.82
C SER A 623 10.04 -11.93 52.72
N ALA A 624 11.22 -11.33 52.58
CA ALA A 624 12.51 -12.04 52.47
C ALA A 624 12.79 -12.99 53.65
N GLU A 625 12.47 -12.58 54.88
CA GLU A 625 12.71 -13.37 56.10
C GLU A 625 11.90 -14.68 56.07
N ALA A 626 10.63 -14.62 55.63
CA ALA A 626 9.76 -15.79 55.50
C ALA A 626 10.22 -16.79 54.43
N ASP A 627 10.84 -16.32 53.33
CA ASP A 627 11.45 -17.21 52.33
C ASP A 627 12.59 -18.04 52.94
N PHE A 628 13.44 -17.43 53.78
CA PHE A 628 14.55 -18.10 54.43
C PHE A 628 14.12 -19.00 55.60
N GLU A 629 13.13 -18.60 56.40
CA GLU A 629 12.56 -19.46 57.43
C GLU A 629 11.91 -20.72 56.84
N ALA A 630 11.20 -20.58 55.71
CA ALA A 630 10.61 -21.70 54.98
C ALA A 630 11.67 -22.61 54.36
N LEU A 631 12.74 -22.05 53.76
CA LEU A 631 13.89 -22.82 53.27
C LEU A 631 14.54 -23.65 54.39
N ASP A 632 14.71 -23.06 55.57
CA ASP A 632 15.29 -23.74 56.73
C ASP A 632 14.31 -24.72 57.38
N ALA A 633 13.00 -24.57 57.20
CA ALA A 633 12.02 -25.59 57.57
C ALA A 633 12.11 -26.83 56.65
N LEU A 634 12.26 -26.63 55.33
CA LEU A 634 12.50 -27.71 54.37
C LEU A 634 13.82 -28.45 54.65
N ALA A 635 14.85 -27.78 55.18
CA ALA A 635 16.10 -28.41 55.63
C ALA A 635 16.00 -29.13 56.99
N ARG A 636 14.82 -29.12 57.66
CA ARG A 636 14.61 -29.68 59.01
C ARG A 636 13.42 -30.67 59.10
N SER A 637 12.79 -31.01 57.97
CA SER A 637 11.61 -31.90 57.91
C SER A 637 11.98 -33.39 58.03
N THR A 638 11.63 -34.03 59.16
CA THR A 638 11.99 -35.43 59.47
C THR A 638 10.84 -36.42 59.33
N LEU A 639 11.17 -37.66 58.92
CA LEU A 639 10.31 -38.84 59.03
C LEU A 639 9.77 -39.06 60.46
N PRO A 640 8.47 -39.35 60.64
CA PRO A 640 7.97 -40.11 61.78
C PRO A 640 8.24 -41.62 61.56
N ALA A 641 8.68 -42.33 62.60
CA ALA A 641 8.94 -43.76 62.54
C ALA A 641 7.65 -44.61 62.68
N GLY A 642 7.66 -45.82 62.12
CA GLY A 642 6.56 -46.79 62.14
C GLY A 642 6.85 -47.98 61.23
#